data_AF-A0A6J0NS91-F1
#
_entry.id   AF-A0A6J0NS91-F1
#
_cell.length_a   1.000
_cell.length_b   1.000
_cell.length_c   1.000
_cell.angle_alpha   90.00
_cell.angle_beta   90.00
_cell.angle_gamma   90.00
#
_symmetry.space_group_name_H-M   'P 1'
#
loop_
_entity.id
_entity.type
_entity.pdbx_description
1 polymer ?
#
loop_
_entity_poly.entity_id
_entity_poly.type
_entity_poly.pdbx_seq_one_letter_code
_entity_poly.pdbx_strand_id
1 'polypeptide(L)'
;MSWDDGTHAKVKKVHITYDDVIYSIQVTYGTAPQAPLRGSVGPMSAEFTLESNEYITALSDYALSTQDVITSLTFKTNKKTYGPYGNKYGYQISAAHEKIGKQIAGFHGTEGKILNSIDVHYAPIPTGTGGSEAQKLDAEGGASGAVWDDGAHDNVKKVSVGQGQDGIAAVKFEYRNGSQVVIGADRGTPTLLGYEEFELASDEYITIVEGYYDKILGSDGLTSLTFHTNKNTYGPYGLQGSTHFDIKAEGYKITGFHGRAGDTITAIGVYLAPVGTIPLTPAEPTEKLEDGRTTWDDGVYDKVKKVFIGLGQDGIASVKFEYINGSQVVYGVEHGTPTLPGFEEIVINYPDEHLVSVEGWYDSSNIILGIQFKTNKKTSDYLGFEFDGTGTEFNLQVQNKIIGFHGFSSNHLHSIGAYFVPLPSTTTTIPIVPLKKLGTKWDDSAHEKVKKVFVGLGQDGIAAVKFEYINGSQVVIGVEHGKPTLLGFEEFTLGSYEYITALSAYTKTLNTQDIVTSLTFTTNKKTYGPYGNKSGFQFSFPEESGKQLAGFHGTSDNVLNSIEVHYAPIPAVQKLDAQGGTGGTEWDDGSDHDGVTNITVRINWLGIQYVRFDYVKDGQPKNGGQHGGKSGRGHPLDVVINHPDEHLVSVEGWYDSSNTIMGIQFKTNQKTSDYMGSGFNEDTGTKFILQVQDKKIIGFHGFNAGYLNSIGAYFAPLSFTTAIPIVPSKKLGTKWDDGAYKKVTKVFVGLGEDGIAAVKFDYINDSYRVYGVERGKPTLLGFEEFTLESYEYITALSGYTKTLSMQDVVTSLTFTTNMKTYGPYGNKSGFLFSFPEETGKQIAGFHGTSDNVLNSIDVHYAPIPRLVVQRLNAQGGTGGTEWDDGSDHDGVTNIYVRSNMYGIQYVRFDYAKAGQQKQGDHHGGSTGSRESEREIVINHPDEQVVSVEGWYDPTNVICRMRFRTNQKIYDILEIVSNGSNPTKFTLKVQDKKIIGFHGFSSNQLNSIGAYFAPLSSATTPPIVNPEGA
;
A
#
# COMPACT_ATOMS: atom_id res chain seq x y z
N MET A 1 -14.94 -5.35 -35.03
CA MET A 1 -14.96 -6.40 -33.98
C MET A 1 -13.88 -6.05 -32.97
N SER A 2 -14.16 -6.17 -31.67
CA SER A 2 -13.11 -6.02 -30.64
C SER A 2 -12.38 -7.34 -30.46
N TRP A 3 -11.08 -7.27 -30.21
CA TRP A 3 -10.24 -8.45 -29.98
C TRP A 3 -9.27 -8.19 -28.83
N ASP A 4 -8.90 -9.26 -28.13
CA ASP A 4 -7.92 -9.23 -27.05
C ASP A 4 -7.15 -10.55 -27.08
N ASP A 5 -5.82 -10.48 -27.19
CA ASP A 5 -4.97 -11.67 -27.12
C ASP A 5 -4.68 -12.09 -25.66
N GLY A 6 -4.96 -11.24 -24.67
CA GLY A 6 -4.63 -11.44 -23.26
C GLY A 6 -3.16 -11.14 -22.93
N THR A 7 -2.78 -11.30 -21.67
CA THR A 7 -1.39 -11.13 -21.21
C THR A 7 -0.61 -12.44 -21.32
N HIS A 8 0.49 -12.44 -22.07
CA HIS A 8 1.39 -13.59 -22.21
C HIS A 8 2.72 -13.39 -21.52
N ALA A 9 3.54 -14.44 -21.45
CA ALA A 9 4.86 -14.34 -20.82
C ALA A 9 5.86 -13.50 -21.64
N LYS A 10 5.77 -13.53 -22.98
CA LYS A 10 6.67 -12.79 -23.89
C LYS A 10 6.15 -12.80 -25.33
N VAL A 11 6.23 -11.67 -26.02
CA VAL A 11 6.09 -11.58 -27.48
C VAL A 11 7.32 -12.17 -28.14
N LYS A 12 7.15 -13.12 -29.06
CA LYS A 12 8.26 -13.75 -29.79
C LYS A 12 8.39 -13.20 -31.20
N LYS A 13 7.27 -12.93 -31.86
CA LYS A 13 7.25 -12.58 -33.28
C LYS A 13 6.04 -11.73 -33.60
N VAL A 14 6.21 -10.72 -34.45
CA VAL A 14 5.15 -9.83 -34.91
C VAL A 14 5.17 -9.78 -36.43
N HIS A 15 4.00 -9.96 -37.03
CA HIS A 15 3.76 -9.86 -38.47
C HIS A 15 2.68 -8.80 -38.71
N ILE A 16 2.93 -7.85 -39.61
CA ILE A 16 2.06 -6.69 -39.88
C ILE A 16 1.85 -6.60 -41.39
N THR A 17 0.61 -6.33 -41.81
CA THR A 17 0.33 -5.95 -43.20
C THR A 17 -0.12 -4.50 -43.27
N TYR A 18 0.39 -3.75 -44.25
CA TYR A 18 0.22 -2.30 -44.34
C TYR A 18 0.30 -1.77 -45.78
N ASP A 19 -0.05 -0.50 -45.94
CA ASP A 19 0.19 0.36 -47.10
C ASP A 19 0.28 1.82 -46.58
N ASP A 20 -0.59 2.73 -47.05
CA ASP A 20 -0.82 4.04 -46.43
C ASP A 20 -1.46 3.94 -45.03
N VAL A 21 -2.04 2.78 -44.69
CA VAL A 21 -2.66 2.46 -43.40
C VAL A 21 -2.29 1.05 -42.94
N ILE A 22 -2.50 0.72 -41.66
CA ILE A 22 -2.29 -0.61 -41.11
C ILE A 22 -3.53 -1.48 -41.37
N TYR A 23 -3.33 -2.55 -42.13
CA TYR A 23 -4.41 -3.47 -42.51
C TYR A 23 -4.60 -4.59 -41.48
N SER A 24 -3.50 -5.15 -40.96
CA SER A 24 -3.58 -6.18 -39.93
C SER A 24 -2.33 -6.34 -39.09
N ILE A 25 -2.49 -6.93 -37.91
CA ILE A 25 -1.40 -7.43 -37.05
C ILE A 25 -1.63 -8.90 -36.67
N GLN A 26 -0.56 -9.67 -36.59
CA GLN A 26 -0.56 -11.04 -36.09
C GLN A 26 0.66 -11.29 -35.22
N VAL A 27 0.45 -11.81 -34.01
CA VAL A 27 1.50 -11.95 -33.00
C VAL A 27 1.64 -13.41 -32.55
N THR A 28 2.87 -13.85 -32.35
CA THR A 28 3.19 -15.16 -31.75
C THR A 28 3.80 -14.95 -30.37
N TYR A 29 3.23 -15.63 -29.37
CA TYR A 29 3.64 -15.53 -27.98
C TYR A 29 4.31 -16.83 -27.51
N GLY A 30 5.47 -16.74 -26.84
CA GLY A 30 6.14 -17.86 -26.13
C GLY A 30 6.00 -19.27 -26.75
N THR A 31 5.49 -20.21 -25.94
CA THR A 31 5.14 -21.61 -26.31
C THR A 31 3.68 -21.77 -26.76
N ALA A 32 2.92 -20.67 -26.86
CA ALA A 32 1.51 -20.68 -27.21
C ALA A 32 1.30 -20.70 -28.74
N PRO A 33 0.13 -21.15 -29.23
CA PRO A 33 -0.20 -21.08 -30.65
C PRO A 33 -0.26 -19.63 -31.15
N GLN A 34 0.12 -19.41 -32.42
CA GLN A 34 0.08 -18.12 -33.09
C GLN A 34 -1.32 -17.51 -33.02
N ALA A 35 -1.44 -16.24 -32.65
CA ALA A 35 -2.72 -15.56 -32.56
C ALA A 35 -3.37 -15.44 -33.96
N PRO A 36 -4.72 -15.40 -34.05
CA PRO A 36 -5.41 -15.10 -35.30
C PRO A 36 -4.92 -13.81 -35.97
N LEU A 37 -4.98 -13.73 -37.29
CA LEU A 37 -4.73 -12.46 -38.00
C LEU A 37 -5.80 -11.46 -37.59
N ARG A 38 -5.40 -10.28 -37.09
CA ARG A 38 -6.32 -9.22 -36.69
C ARG A 38 -6.40 -8.12 -37.74
N GLY A 39 -7.52 -8.06 -38.46
CA GLY A 39 -7.71 -7.23 -39.66
C GLY A 39 -7.69 -8.03 -40.97
N SER A 40 -7.53 -7.36 -42.12
CA SER A 40 -7.47 -8.00 -43.43
C SER A 40 -6.07 -7.95 -44.04
N VAL A 41 -5.77 -8.76 -45.06
CA VAL A 41 -4.44 -8.81 -45.67
C VAL A 41 -4.23 -7.59 -46.57
N GLY A 42 -3.32 -6.70 -46.17
CA GLY A 42 -2.86 -5.55 -46.96
C GLY A 42 -1.85 -5.92 -48.04
N PRO A 43 -1.51 -4.97 -48.93
CA PRO A 43 -0.65 -5.19 -50.08
C PRO A 43 0.85 -5.32 -49.74
N MET A 44 1.32 -4.75 -48.62
CA MET A 44 2.67 -4.93 -48.10
C MET A 44 2.66 -5.69 -46.77
N SER A 45 3.74 -6.40 -46.46
CA SER A 45 3.90 -7.13 -45.20
C SER A 45 5.30 -6.99 -44.63
N ALA A 46 5.41 -6.80 -43.31
CA ALA A 46 6.67 -6.81 -42.59
C ALA A 46 6.59 -7.74 -41.38
N GLU A 47 7.69 -8.40 -41.07
CA GLU A 47 7.77 -9.37 -40.00
C GLU A 47 9.09 -9.23 -39.24
N PHE A 48 9.04 -9.30 -37.91
CA PHE A 48 10.23 -9.36 -37.08
C PHE A 48 10.07 -10.36 -35.92
N THR A 49 11.19 -10.98 -35.56
CA THR A 49 11.30 -11.93 -34.44
C THR A 49 12.22 -11.34 -33.38
N LEU A 50 11.79 -11.42 -32.12
CA LEU A 50 12.52 -10.93 -30.96
C LEU A 50 13.45 -12.01 -30.41
N GLU A 51 14.68 -11.62 -30.10
CA GLU A 51 15.69 -12.48 -29.47
C GLU A 51 15.28 -12.90 -28.04
N SER A 52 15.98 -13.88 -27.46
CA SER A 52 15.65 -14.42 -26.12
C SER A 52 15.69 -13.37 -25.01
N ASN A 53 16.52 -12.33 -25.12
CA ASN A 53 16.62 -11.19 -24.20
C ASN A 53 16.05 -9.88 -24.77
N GLU A 54 15.41 -9.92 -25.94
CA GLU A 54 14.74 -8.76 -26.54
C GLU A 54 13.24 -8.78 -26.25
N TYR A 55 12.68 -7.67 -25.77
CA TYR A 55 11.26 -7.51 -25.46
C TYR A 55 10.81 -6.09 -25.80
N ILE A 56 9.53 -5.94 -26.14
CA ILE A 56 8.96 -4.66 -26.56
C ILE A 56 8.76 -3.78 -25.31
N THR A 57 9.34 -2.59 -25.32
CA THR A 57 9.29 -1.61 -24.22
C THR A 57 8.30 -0.49 -24.48
N ALA A 58 8.07 -0.15 -25.75
CA ALA A 58 7.07 0.83 -26.14
C ALA A 58 6.43 0.50 -27.50
N LEU A 59 5.19 0.95 -27.66
CA LEU A 59 4.45 0.98 -28.91
C LEU A 59 4.02 2.42 -29.17
N SER A 60 4.21 2.89 -30.39
CA SER A 60 3.67 4.17 -30.85
C SER A 60 2.88 4.00 -32.14
N ASP A 61 1.72 4.65 -32.20
CA ASP A 61 0.83 4.61 -33.36
C ASP A 61 0.32 5.99 -33.77
N TYR A 62 0.05 6.16 -35.06
CA TYR A 62 -0.60 7.34 -35.65
C TYR A 62 -1.96 6.93 -36.20
N ALA A 63 -2.96 7.80 -36.08
CA ALA A 63 -4.30 7.56 -36.62
C ALA A 63 -5.05 8.84 -37.01
N LEU A 64 -6.06 8.70 -37.87
CA LEU A 64 -6.92 9.80 -38.33
C LEU A 64 -8.07 10.06 -37.35
N SER A 65 -8.22 11.30 -36.88
CA SER A 65 -9.17 11.69 -35.82
C SER A 65 -10.66 11.49 -36.13
N THR A 66 -11.00 11.17 -37.38
CA THR A 66 -12.39 11.10 -37.84
C THR A 66 -12.87 9.70 -38.18
N GLN A 67 -12.00 8.67 -38.20
CA GLN A 67 -12.36 7.35 -38.74
C GLN A 67 -11.80 6.12 -37.98
N ASP A 68 -11.14 6.29 -36.82
CA ASP A 68 -10.51 5.18 -36.08
C ASP A 68 -9.65 4.29 -37.01
N VAL A 69 -8.70 4.90 -37.73
CA VAL A 69 -7.83 4.21 -38.70
C VAL A 69 -6.38 4.41 -38.31
N ILE A 70 -5.67 3.32 -37.99
CA ILE A 70 -4.23 3.36 -37.71
C ILE A 70 -3.47 3.52 -39.02
N THR A 71 -2.73 4.62 -39.14
CA THR A 71 -1.92 4.98 -40.31
C THR A 71 -0.47 4.52 -40.16
N SER A 72 0.07 4.45 -38.94
CA SER A 72 1.42 3.93 -38.71
C SER A 72 1.60 3.24 -37.36
N LEU A 73 2.50 2.24 -37.30
CA LEU A 73 2.96 1.57 -36.07
C LEU A 73 4.49 1.53 -35.98
N THR A 74 5.02 1.86 -34.81
CA THR A 74 6.45 1.74 -34.47
C THR A 74 6.61 1.04 -33.11
N PHE A 75 7.43 -0.01 -33.08
CA PHE A 75 7.71 -0.83 -31.90
C PHE A 75 9.12 -0.53 -31.40
N LYS A 76 9.27 -0.11 -30.15
CA LYS A 76 10.56 0.03 -29.48
C LYS A 76 10.79 -1.18 -28.59
N THR A 77 11.98 -1.76 -28.65
CA THR A 77 12.43 -2.83 -27.77
C THR A 77 13.52 -2.32 -26.85
N ASN A 78 13.92 -3.14 -25.88
CA ASN A 78 15.09 -2.88 -25.04
C ASN A 78 16.43 -2.90 -25.81
N LYS A 79 16.42 -3.14 -27.13
CA LYS A 79 17.61 -3.15 -27.98
C LYS A 79 17.53 -2.17 -29.15
N LYS A 80 16.41 -2.14 -29.86
CA LYS A 80 16.28 -1.42 -31.13
C LYS A 80 14.83 -1.06 -31.43
N THR A 81 14.59 -0.39 -32.55
CA THR A 81 13.27 0.06 -32.98
C THR A 81 12.89 -0.60 -34.30
N TYR A 82 11.65 -1.08 -34.40
CA TYR A 82 11.05 -1.67 -35.60
C TYR A 82 9.92 -0.77 -36.12
N GLY A 83 9.90 -0.54 -37.43
CA GLY A 83 9.00 0.43 -38.07
C GLY A 83 9.67 1.80 -38.26
N PRO A 84 8.90 2.86 -38.57
CA PRO A 84 7.45 2.87 -38.73
C PRO A 84 6.99 2.00 -39.89
N TYR A 85 5.94 1.22 -39.67
CA TYR A 85 5.17 0.58 -40.72
C TYR A 85 3.98 1.48 -41.04
N GLY A 86 3.67 1.71 -42.32
CA GLY A 86 2.68 2.69 -42.75
C GLY A 86 3.14 4.16 -42.69
N ASN A 87 2.24 5.11 -42.94
CA ASN A 87 2.55 6.54 -43.02
C ASN A 87 2.25 7.27 -41.71
N LYS A 88 3.24 8.03 -41.20
CA LYS A 88 3.08 8.89 -40.00
C LYS A 88 2.24 10.14 -40.31
N TYR A 89 0.97 9.95 -40.61
CA TYR A 89 0.02 11.03 -40.90
C TYR A 89 -1.22 10.91 -40.01
N GLY A 90 -1.69 12.04 -39.46
CA GLY A 90 -2.73 12.08 -38.42
C GLY A 90 -2.18 12.39 -37.03
N TYR A 91 -2.95 12.09 -35.99
CA TYR A 91 -2.57 12.33 -34.59
C TYR A 91 -1.94 11.08 -34.00
N GLN A 92 -0.92 11.24 -33.16
CA GLN A 92 -0.37 10.14 -32.38
C GLN A 92 -1.36 9.79 -31.26
N ILE A 93 -1.88 8.55 -31.24
CA ILE A 93 -3.00 8.19 -30.35
C ILE A 93 -2.53 7.45 -29.10
N SER A 94 -1.61 6.50 -29.24
CA SER A 94 -1.10 5.71 -28.11
C SER A 94 0.43 5.79 -28.08
N ALA A 95 0.96 6.25 -26.94
CA ALA A 95 2.34 6.04 -26.56
C ALA A 95 2.31 5.13 -25.34
N ALA A 96 2.44 3.83 -25.55
CA ALA A 96 2.71 2.93 -24.45
C ALA A 96 4.14 3.24 -23.98
N HIS A 97 4.26 4.09 -22.95
CA HIS A 97 5.55 4.55 -22.43
C HIS A 97 6.30 3.39 -21.77
N GLU A 98 7.63 3.50 -21.71
CA GLU A 98 8.50 2.59 -20.98
C GLU A 98 8.07 2.56 -19.50
N LYS A 99 7.36 1.51 -19.09
CA LYS A 99 7.06 1.26 -17.69
C LYS A 99 8.24 0.52 -17.07
N ILE A 100 8.95 1.19 -16.17
CA ILE A 100 10.11 0.64 -15.46
C ILE A 100 9.74 -0.74 -14.89
N GLY A 101 10.51 -1.77 -15.27
CA GLY A 101 10.33 -3.15 -14.81
C GLY A 101 9.26 -3.99 -15.54
N LYS A 102 8.64 -3.49 -16.63
CA LYS A 102 7.61 -4.22 -17.39
C LYS A 102 7.92 -4.26 -18.90
N GLN A 103 7.45 -5.31 -19.57
CA GLN A 103 7.46 -5.48 -21.03
C GLN A 103 6.03 -5.48 -21.58
N ILE A 104 5.87 -5.15 -22.86
CA ILE A 104 4.63 -5.38 -23.59
C ILE A 104 4.53 -6.87 -23.93
N ALA A 105 3.48 -7.51 -23.43
CA ALA A 105 3.34 -8.96 -23.42
C ALA A 105 2.01 -9.46 -24.03
N GLY A 106 1.21 -8.54 -24.58
CA GLY A 106 -0.07 -8.82 -25.23
C GLY A 106 -0.61 -7.58 -25.90
N PHE A 107 -1.54 -7.76 -26.84
CA PHE A 107 -2.20 -6.65 -27.54
C PHE A 107 -3.72 -6.85 -27.50
N HIS A 108 -4.46 -5.74 -27.46
CA HIS A 108 -5.91 -5.73 -27.63
C HIS A 108 -6.34 -4.52 -28.45
N GLY A 109 -7.54 -4.54 -29.02
CA GLY A 109 -7.97 -3.46 -29.91
C GLY A 109 -9.28 -3.73 -30.63
N THR A 110 -9.50 -2.98 -31.70
CA THR A 110 -10.65 -3.15 -32.59
C THR A 110 -10.20 -3.28 -34.04
N GLU A 111 -10.90 -4.11 -34.80
CA GLU A 111 -10.60 -4.42 -36.20
C GLU A 111 -11.84 -4.31 -37.09
N GLY A 112 -11.62 -3.93 -38.34
CA GLY A 112 -12.61 -3.95 -39.42
C GLY A 112 -11.99 -4.51 -40.69
N LYS A 113 -12.12 -3.79 -41.82
CA LYS A 113 -11.31 -4.08 -43.02
C LYS A 113 -9.84 -3.69 -42.84
N ILE A 114 -9.54 -2.86 -41.85
CA ILE A 114 -8.24 -2.34 -41.47
C ILE A 114 -8.13 -2.38 -39.93
N LEU A 115 -6.94 -2.13 -39.38
CA LEU A 115 -6.74 -2.09 -37.94
C LEU A 115 -7.21 -0.73 -37.40
N ASN A 116 -8.23 -0.74 -36.54
CA ASN A 116 -8.89 0.49 -36.13
C ASN A 116 -8.31 1.06 -34.82
N SER A 117 -8.00 0.19 -33.87
CA SER A 117 -7.32 0.57 -32.63
C SER A 117 -6.43 -0.58 -32.12
N ILE A 118 -5.37 -0.21 -31.40
CA ILE A 118 -4.44 -1.16 -30.76
C ILE A 118 -3.94 -0.56 -29.45
N ASP A 119 -3.91 -1.39 -28.41
CA ASP A 119 -3.37 -1.07 -27.09
C ASP A 119 -2.68 -2.33 -26.53
N VAL A 120 -1.99 -2.19 -25.40
CA VAL A 120 -1.01 -3.17 -24.92
C VAL A 120 -1.30 -3.69 -23.51
N HIS A 121 -1.06 -4.98 -23.30
CA HIS A 121 -0.94 -5.58 -21.98
C HIS A 121 0.50 -5.55 -21.51
N TYR A 122 0.72 -5.16 -20.24
CA TYR A 122 2.04 -5.18 -19.62
C TYR A 122 2.20 -6.41 -18.73
N ALA A 123 3.32 -7.12 -18.88
CA ALA A 123 3.77 -8.12 -17.92
C ALA A 123 5.10 -7.68 -17.30
N PRO A 124 5.49 -8.20 -16.12
CA PRO A 124 6.87 -8.11 -15.67
C PRO A 124 7.81 -8.58 -16.78
N ILE A 125 8.98 -7.94 -16.90
CA ILE A 125 10.07 -8.45 -17.76
C ILE A 125 10.28 -9.92 -17.36
N PRO A 126 10.32 -10.87 -18.32
CA PRO A 126 10.30 -12.28 -17.96
C PRO A 126 11.53 -12.57 -17.13
N THR A 127 11.31 -12.82 -15.84
CA THR A 127 12.36 -13.20 -14.91
C THR A 127 12.74 -14.63 -15.22
N GLY A 128 13.84 -14.79 -15.97
CA GLY A 128 14.65 -15.99 -15.85
C GLY A 128 14.92 -16.20 -14.36
N THR A 129 14.60 -17.38 -13.87
CA THR A 129 14.73 -17.77 -12.46
C THR A 129 16.14 -17.52 -11.92
N GLY A 130 16.27 -16.60 -10.95
CA GLY A 130 17.34 -16.59 -9.93
C GLY A 130 18.27 -15.36 -9.92
N GLY A 131 18.38 -14.70 -8.75
CA GLY A 131 19.52 -13.84 -8.37
C GLY A 131 19.52 -12.41 -8.92
N SER A 132 20.03 -11.44 -8.15
CA SER A 132 20.39 -10.12 -8.66
C SER A 132 21.48 -10.28 -9.72
N GLU A 133 21.13 -10.29 -11.01
CA GLU A 133 22.16 -10.44 -12.05
C GLU A 133 22.68 -9.07 -12.49
N ALA A 134 23.91 -8.77 -12.06
CA ALA A 134 24.78 -7.83 -12.72
C ALA A 134 24.92 -8.20 -14.22
N GLN A 135 25.04 -7.20 -15.10
CA GLN A 135 25.18 -7.40 -16.54
C GLN A 135 26.50 -8.12 -16.85
N LYS A 136 26.43 -9.35 -17.34
CA LYS A 136 27.60 -10.16 -17.75
C LYS A 136 28.04 -9.78 -19.17
N LEU A 137 29.28 -9.33 -19.34
CA LEU A 137 29.90 -9.14 -20.66
C LEU A 137 30.69 -10.40 -21.05
N ASP A 138 30.74 -10.71 -22.34
CA ASP A 138 31.46 -11.89 -22.85
C ASP A 138 32.96 -11.82 -22.54
N ALA A 139 33.61 -12.99 -22.48
CA ALA A 139 35.03 -13.09 -22.18
C ALA A 139 35.87 -12.87 -23.44
N GLU A 140 36.82 -11.95 -23.36
CA GLU A 140 37.77 -11.64 -24.43
C GLU A 140 39.03 -12.53 -24.31
N GLY A 141 39.45 -13.11 -25.44
CA GLY A 141 40.61 -14.01 -25.53
C GLY A 141 40.32 -15.32 -26.28
N GLY A 142 41.08 -16.37 -25.93
CA GLY A 142 41.06 -17.66 -26.61
C GLY A 142 39.95 -18.62 -26.16
N ALA A 143 39.53 -19.50 -27.06
CA ALA A 143 38.47 -20.50 -26.80
C ALA A 143 38.95 -21.76 -26.04
N SER A 144 40.26 -21.90 -25.81
CA SER A 144 40.87 -23.04 -25.11
C SER A 144 40.76 -22.90 -23.58
N GLY A 145 40.91 -23.99 -22.83
CA GLY A 145 40.81 -23.98 -21.36
C GLY A 145 39.40 -24.24 -20.81
N ALA A 146 39.34 -24.60 -19.53
CA ALA A 146 38.12 -24.83 -18.78
C ALA A 146 37.45 -23.49 -18.44
N VAL A 147 36.12 -23.43 -18.60
CA VAL A 147 35.32 -22.26 -18.25
C VAL A 147 35.25 -22.13 -16.73
N TRP A 148 35.44 -20.93 -16.21
CA TRP A 148 35.24 -20.58 -14.81
C TRP A 148 34.41 -19.30 -14.71
N ASP A 149 33.67 -19.18 -13.61
CA ASP A 149 32.74 -18.07 -13.38
C ASP A 149 32.61 -17.86 -11.87
N ASP A 150 32.99 -16.69 -11.38
CA ASP A 150 32.85 -16.34 -9.97
C ASP A 150 31.47 -15.75 -9.64
N GLY A 151 30.68 -15.40 -10.66
CA GLY A 151 29.40 -14.70 -10.50
C GLY A 151 29.55 -13.21 -10.19
N ALA A 152 28.43 -12.57 -9.85
CA ALA A 152 28.36 -11.15 -9.53
C ALA A 152 28.40 -10.89 -8.02
N HIS A 153 29.11 -9.84 -7.61
CA HIS A 153 29.25 -9.41 -6.21
C HIS A 153 28.96 -7.90 -6.05
N ASP A 154 29.01 -7.34 -4.83
CA ASP A 154 28.74 -5.90 -4.66
C ASP A 154 29.93 -5.02 -5.11
N ASN A 155 31.16 -5.45 -4.85
CA ASN A 155 32.40 -4.83 -5.36
C ASN A 155 33.60 -5.78 -5.32
N VAL A 156 34.65 -5.50 -6.10
CA VAL A 156 35.94 -6.20 -6.00
C VAL A 156 36.75 -5.61 -4.84
N LYS A 157 37.36 -6.46 -4.02
CA LYS A 157 38.21 -6.07 -2.89
C LYS A 157 39.68 -6.14 -3.23
N LYS A 158 40.11 -7.23 -3.87
CA LYS A 158 41.51 -7.54 -4.14
C LYS A 158 41.64 -8.31 -5.44
N VAL A 159 42.68 -8.00 -6.20
CA VAL A 159 43.04 -8.74 -7.42
C VAL A 159 44.47 -9.25 -7.27
N SER A 160 44.67 -10.52 -7.61
CA SER A 160 45.96 -11.18 -7.60
C SER A 160 46.24 -11.75 -9.00
N VAL A 161 47.33 -11.34 -9.64
CA VAL A 161 47.71 -11.73 -11.00
C VAL A 161 49.05 -12.46 -10.98
N GLY A 162 49.05 -13.71 -11.42
CA GLY A 162 50.23 -14.56 -11.53
C GLY A 162 50.76 -14.54 -12.95
N GLN A 163 51.95 -13.97 -13.14
CA GLN A 163 52.59 -13.88 -14.45
C GLN A 163 53.40 -15.16 -14.76
N GLY A 164 53.47 -15.54 -16.03
CA GLY A 164 54.28 -16.65 -16.54
C GLY A 164 55.16 -16.25 -17.71
N GLN A 165 55.94 -17.20 -18.21
CA GLN A 165 56.95 -16.96 -19.25
C GLN A 165 56.36 -16.37 -20.55
N ASP A 166 55.11 -16.74 -20.88
CA ASP A 166 54.46 -16.37 -22.13
C ASP A 166 53.17 -15.53 -21.93
N GLY A 167 52.84 -15.11 -20.70
CA GLY A 167 51.62 -14.32 -20.45
C GLY A 167 51.07 -14.44 -19.03
N ILE A 168 49.75 -14.30 -18.87
CA ILE A 168 49.06 -14.45 -17.58
C ILE A 168 48.84 -15.92 -17.27
N ALA A 169 49.53 -16.44 -16.25
CA ALA A 169 49.47 -17.84 -15.86
C ALA A 169 48.31 -18.13 -14.89
N ALA A 170 48.01 -17.19 -13.98
CA ALA A 170 46.94 -17.35 -13.02
C ALA A 170 46.28 -16.02 -12.62
N VAL A 171 45.02 -16.07 -12.19
CA VAL A 171 44.32 -14.94 -11.55
C VAL A 171 43.51 -15.41 -10.36
N LYS A 172 43.36 -14.53 -9.37
CA LYS A 172 42.50 -14.72 -8.21
C LYS A 172 41.89 -13.40 -7.78
N PHE A 173 40.63 -13.44 -7.36
CA PHE A 173 39.86 -12.27 -6.97
C PHE A 173 39.25 -12.46 -5.57
N GLU A 174 39.26 -11.42 -4.75
CA GLU A 174 38.43 -11.34 -3.55
C GLU A 174 37.35 -10.27 -3.74
N TYR A 175 36.13 -10.54 -3.29
CA TYR A 175 34.97 -9.68 -3.47
C TYR A 175 34.36 -9.24 -2.12
N ARG A 176 33.58 -8.17 -2.13
CA ARG A 176 32.74 -7.71 -1.00
C ARG A 176 31.27 -7.90 -1.34
N ASN A 177 30.51 -8.49 -0.43
CA ASN A 177 29.04 -8.51 -0.43
C ASN A 177 28.56 -7.96 0.93
N GLY A 178 28.12 -6.70 0.96
CA GLY A 178 27.87 -5.96 2.20
C GLY A 178 29.10 -5.94 3.11
N SER A 179 28.96 -6.50 4.32
CA SER A 179 30.07 -6.62 5.28
C SER A 179 30.88 -7.92 5.14
N GLN A 180 30.55 -8.81 4.21
CA GLN A 180 31.20 -10.10 4.02
C GLN A 180 32.25 -10.04 2.91
N VAL A 181 33.36 -10.77 3.09
CA VAL A 181 34.41 -10.94 2.07
C VAL A 181 34.31 -12.35 1.49
N VAL A 182 34.18 -12.44 0.16
CA VAL A 182 34.12 -13.71 -0.59
C VAL A 182 35.44 -13.91 -1.31
N ILE A 183 36.16 -14.99 -1.03
CA ILE A 183 37.46 -15.29 -1.65
C ILE A 183 37.22 -16.22 -2.85
N GLY A 184 37.53 -15.74 -4.05
CA GLY A 184 37.49 -16.53 -5.28
C GLY A 184 38.57 -17.61 -5.32
N ALA A 185 38.30 -18.66 -6.09
CA ALA A 185 39.28 -19.73 -6.28
C ALA A 185 40.39 -19.30 -7.25
N ASP A 186 41.59 -19.85 -7.04
CA ASP A 186 42.72 -19.67 -7.95
C ASP A 186 42.35 -20.21 -9.35
N ARG A 187 42.56 -19.39 -10.39
CA ARG A 187 42.31 -19.74 -11.79
C ARG A 187 43.65 -19.82 -12.50
N GLY A 188 43.87 -20.88 -13.29
CA GLY A 188 45.16 -21.15 -13.94
C GLY A 188 46.19 -21.76 -13.00
N THR A 189 47.44 -21.91 -13.46
CA THR A 189 48.52 -22.50 -12.66
C THR A 189 49.56 -21.43 -12.33
N PRO A 190 49.67 -20.99 -11.05
CA PRO A 190 50.63 -19.95 -10.69
C PRO A 190 52.05 -20.45 -10.93
N THR A 191 52.91 -19.56 -11.44
CA THR A 191 54.32 -19.87 -11.64
C THR A 191 55.11 -19.71 -10.33
N LEU A 192 56.38 -20.10 -10.34
CA LEU A 192 57.30 -19.88 -9.21
C LEU A 192 57.51 -18.40 -8.86
N LEU A 193 57.04 -17.46 -9.71
CA LEU A 193 57.10 -16.02 -9.47
C LEU A 193 56.01 -15.51 -8.50
N GLY A 194 54.98 -16.33 -8.22
CA GLY A 194 53.89 -15.97 -7.32
C GLY A 194 52.89 -14.97 -7.92
N TYR A 195 52.09 -14.33 -7.06
CA TYR A 195 51.09 -13.33 -7.43
C TYR A 195 51.58 -11.91 -7.16
N GLU A 196 51.33 -11.01 -8.11
CA GLU A 196 51.30 -9.57 -7.84
C GLU A 196 49.87 -9.16 -7.48
N GLU A 197 49.70 -8.44 -6.37
CA GLU A 197 48.39 -8.17 -5.81
C GLU A 197 48.18 -6.67 -5.57
N PHE A 198 46.94 -6.21 -5.76
CA PHE A 198 46.51 -4.89 -5.32
C PHE A 198 45.14 -4.97 -4.64
N GLU A 199 44.95 -4.14 -3.62
CA GLU A 199 43.71 -4.03 -2.85
C GLU A 199 43.03 -2.68 -3.13
N LEU A 200 41.71 -2.72 -3.29
CA LEU A 200 40.89 -1.56 -3.59
C LEU A 200 40.35 -0.94 -2.28
N ALA A 201 40.41 0.40 -2.19
CA ALA A 201 39.81 1.15 -1.09
C ALA A 201 38.28 1.00 -1.07
N SER A 202 37.62 1.37 0.04
CA SER A 202 36.17 1.20 0.20
C SER A 202 35.32 1.98 -0.81
N ASP A 203 35.86 3.05 -1.38
CA ASP A 203 35.25 3.92 -2.38
C ASP A 203 35.93 3.82 -3.76
N GLU A 204 36.75 2.78 -3.96
CA GLU A 204 37.43 2.48 -5.22
C GLU A 204 36.80 1.25 -5.87
N TYR A 205 36.60 1.32 -7.18
CA TYR A 205 36.00 0.25 -7.97
C TYR A 205 36.60 0.23 -9.37
N ILE A 206 36.69 -0.97 -9.96
CA ILE A 206 37.24 -1.17 -11.29
C ILE A 206 36.20 -0.71 -12.32
N THR A 207 36.63 0.11 -13.27
CA THR A 207 35.79 0.65 -14.35
C THR A 207 36.13 0.03 -15.70
N ILE A 208 37.40 -0.33 -15.92
CA ILE A 208 37.88 -0.89 -17.19
C ILE A 208 38.87 -2.02 -16.91
N VAL A 209 38.72 -3.13 -17.63
CA VAL A 209 39.76 -4.16 -17.76
C VAL A 209 40.31 -4.09 -19.16
N GLU A 210 41.55 -3.65 -19.27
CA GLU A 210 42.30 -3.61 -20.52
C GLU A 210 43.24 -4.82 -20.57
N GLY A 211 43.44 -5.41 -21.74
CA GLY A 211 44.39 -6.49 -21.89
C GLY A 211 44.84 -6.72 -23.31
N TYR A 212 45.79 -7.64 -23.44
CA TYR A 212 46.24 -8.13 -24.74
C TYR A 212 46.22 -9.65 -24.75
N TYR A 213 45.92 -10.24 -25.91
CA TYR A 213 46.09 -11.66 -26.16
C TYR A 213 46.85 -11.90 -27.47
N ASP A 214 47.50 -13.06 -27.56
CA ASP A 214 48.29 -13.44 -28.74
C ASP A 214 48.26 -14.96 -28.96
N LYS A 215 48.67 -15.40 -30.16
CA LYS A 215 48.78 -16.81 -30.53
C LYS A 215 50.08 -17.42 -30.02
N ILE A 216 50.08 -17.86 -28.77
CA ILE A 216 51.19 -18.58 -28.17
C ILE A 216 51.08 -20.06 -28.57
N LEU A 217 52.04 -20.57 -29.35
CA LEU A 217 52.10 -21.98 -29.80
C LEU A 217 50.82 -22.45 -30.54
N GLY A 218 50.14 -21.55 -31.25
CA GLY A 218 48.95 -21.85 -32.04
C GLY A 218 47.62 -21.81 -31.28
N SER A 219 47.63 -21.46 -29.99
CA SER A 219 46.44 -21.15 -29.20
C SER A 219 46.46 -19.68 -28.76
N ASP A 220 45.31 -19.01 -28.85
CA ASP A 220 45.15 -17.66 -28.30
C ASP A 220 45.25 -17.74 -26.76
N GLY A 221 46.16 -16.96 -26.17
CA GLY A 221 46.41 -16.89 -24.74
C GLY A 221 46.54 -15.44 -24.27
N LEU A 222 46.09 -15.16 -23.06
CA LEU A 222 46.09 -13.81 -22.50
C LEU A 222 47.51 -13.42 -22.08
N THR A 223 48.07 -12.38 -22.71
CA THR A 223 49.47 -11.99 -22.51
C THR A 223 49.64 -10.87 -21.49
N SER A 224 48.65 -9.97 -21.36
CA SER A 224 48.67 -8.92 -20.35
C SER A 224 47.31 -8.46 -19.87
N LEU A 225 47.29 -7.88 -18.66
CA LEU A 225 46.12 -7.28 -18.02
C LEU A 225 46.48 -5.96 -17.32
N THR A 226 45.63 -4.97 -17.50
CA THR A 226 45.65 -3.67 -16.82
C THR A 226 44.25 -3.38 -16.29
N PHE A 227 44.16 -2.96 -15.03
CA PHE A 227 42.91 -2.63 -14.37
C PHE A 227 42.84 -1.13 -14.11
N HIS A 228 41.87 -0.45 -14.72
CA HIS A 228 41.59 0.96 -14.40
C HIS A 228 40.46 1.03 -13.38
N THR A 229 40.65 1.84 -12.34
CA THR A 229 39.63 2.15 -11.35
C THR A 229 39.16 3.59 -11.51
N ASN A 230 38.15 3.97 -10.74
CA ASN A 230 37.75 5.37 -10.62
C ASN A 230 38.85 6.28 -9.99
N LYS A 231 40.01 5.75 -9.56
CA LYS A 231 41.06 6.51 -8.89
C LYS A 231 42.48 6.27 -9.42
N ASN A 232 42.81 5.03 -9.76
CA ASN A 232 44.16 4.58 -10.08
C ASN A 232 44.15 3.61 -11.28
N THR A 233 45.33 3.29 -11.79
CA THR A 233 45.55 2.24 -12.78
C THR A 233 46.55 1.24 -12.21
N TYR A 234 46.23 -0.05 -12.28
CA TYR A 234 47.05 -1.16 -11.79
C TYR A 234 47.46 -2.08 -12.94
N GLY A 235 48.75 -2.33 -13.08
CA GLY A 235 49.36 -3.02 -14.22
C GLY A 235 50.18 -2.05 -15.10
N PRO A 236 50.53 -2.44 -16.34
CA PRO A 236 50.20 -3.72 -16.97
C PRO A 236 50.94 -4.89 -16.32
N TYR A 237 50.23 -5.97 -16.06
CA TYR A 237 50.79 -7.27 -15.69
C TYR A 237 50.98 -8.08 -16.96
N GLY A 238 52.13 -8.72 -17.15
CA GLY A 238 52.46 -9.51 -18.34
C GLY A 238 53.10 -8.69 -19.46
N LEU A 239 53.00 -9.19 -20.70
CA LEU A 239 53.65 -8.62 -21.88
C LEU A 239 52.63 -8.22 -22.95
N GLN A 240 52.90 -7.11 -23.63
CA GLN A 240 52.03 -6.60 -24.70
C GLN A 240 51.99 -7.61 -25.85
N GLY A 241 50.79 -8.12 -26.14
CA GLY A 241 50.51 -9.08 -27.21
C GLY A 241 50.14 -8.40 -28.52
N SER A 242 49.75 -9.19 -29.51
CA SER A 242 49.40 -8.69 -30.84
C SER A 242 48.02 -8.05 -30.94
N THR A 243 47.06 -8.46 -30.09
CA THR A 243 45.66 -7.99 -30.14
C THR A 243 45.25 -7.35 -28.81
N HIS A 244 44.76 -6.12 -28.87
CA HIS A 244 44.30 -5.32 -27.73
C HIS A 244 42.79 -5.47 -27.53
N PHE A 245 42.34 -5.44 -26.27
CA PHE A 245 40.93 -5.34 -25.92
C PHE A 245 40.73 -4.49 -24.66
N ASP A 246 39.57 -3.84 -24.57
CA ASP A 246 39.10 -3.16 -23.37
C ASP A 246 37.64 -3.54 -23.07
N ILE A 247 37.39 -3.98 -21.83
CA ILE A 247 36.06 -4.33 -21.35
C ILE A 247 35.57 -3.20 -20.42
N LYS A 248 34.61 -2.40 -20.92
CA LYS A 248 34.02 -1.26 -20.20
C LYS A 248 32.54 -1.02 -20.53
N ALA A 249 31.82 -0.36 -19.63
CA ALA A 249 30.49 0.19 -19.89
C ALA A 249 30.28 1.50 -19.13
N GLU A 250 29.78 2.52 -19.81
CA GLU A 250 29.60 3.86 -19.23
C GLU A 250 28.58 3.87 -18.10
N GLY A 251 28.98 4.39 -16.94
CA GLY A 251 28.13 4.42 -15.74
C GLY A 251 28.07 3.10 -14.97
N TYR A 252 28.95 2.13 -15.25
CA TYR A 252 29.02 0.84 -14.56
C TYR A 252 30.37 0.59 -13.89
N LYS A 253 30.37 -0.23 -12.85
CA LYS A 253 31.54 -0.78 -12.16
C LYS A 253 31.60 -2.29 -12.36
N ILE A 254 32.81 -2.83 -12.38
CA ILE A 254 33.06 -4.27 -12.47
C ILE A 254 32.92 -4.89 -11.09
N THR A 255 32.09 -5.93 -11.01
CA THR A 255 31.62 -6.56 -9.77
C THR A 255 31.95 -8.03 -9.67
N GLY A 256 32.42 -8.65 -10.74
CA GLY A 256 32.69 -10.08 -10.81
C GLY A 256 33.47 -10.42 -12.07
N PHE A 257 34.12 -11.58 -12.06
CA PHE A 257 34.91 -12.05 -13.20
C PHE A 257 34.50 -13.47 -13.61
N HIS A 258 34.62 -13.74 -14.91
CA HIS A 258 34.52 -15.09 -15.48
C HIS A 258 35.53 -15.23 -16.61
N GLY A 259 35.73 -16.42 -17.14
CA GLY A 259 36.70 -16.61 -18.20
C GLY A 259 37.03 -18.07 -18.49
N ARG A 260 38.20 -18.27 -19.08
CA ARG A 260 38.74 -19.60 -19.39
C ARG A 260 40.16 -19.75 -18.88
N ALA A 261 40.46 -20.91 -18.31
CA ALA A 261 41.77 -21.22 -17.75
C ALA A 261 42.17 -22.68 -18.03
N GLY A 262 43.42 -22.89 -18.43
CA GLY A 262 44.09 -24.19 -18.48
C GLY A 262 45.39 -24.12 -17.67
N ASP A 263 46.52 -24.43 -18.29
CA ASP A 263 47.84 -24.17 -17.70
C ASP A 263 48.12 -22.65 -17.58
N THR A 264 47.46 -21.83 -18.41
CA THR A 264 47.45 -20.36 -18.39
C THR A 264 46.03 -19.81 -18.49
N ILE A 265 45.86 -18.50 -18.27
CA ILE A 265 44.59 -17.80 -18.53
C ILE A 265 44.47 -17.54 -20.02
N THR A 266 43.37 -18.00 -20.61
CA THR A 266 43.14 -17.92 -22.06
C THR A 266 42.13 -16.84 -22.42
N ALA A 267 41.12 -16.59 -21.57
CA ALA A 267 40.14 -15.52 -21.76
C ALA A 267 39.63 -14.97 -20.43
N ILE A 268 39.19 -13.71 -20.42
CA ILE A 268 38.62 -13.04 -19.25
C ILE A 268 37.39 -12.18 -19.63
N GLY A 269 36.36 -12.24 -18.81
CA GLY A 269 35.12 -11.48 -18.92
C GLY A 269 34.68 -10.96 -17.55
N VAL A 270 33.70 -10.05 -17.53
CA VAL A 270 33.31 -9.32 -16.32
C VAL A 270 31.80 -9.24 -16.11
N TYR A 271 31.40 -9.02 -14.86
CA TYR A 271 30.05 -8.61 -14.47
C TYR A 271 30.01 -7.12 -14.13
N LEU A 272 28.96 -6.43 -14.55
CA LEU A 272 28.78 -4.99 -14.42
C LEU A 272 27.57 -4.63 -13.56
N ALA A 273 27.76 -3.66 -12.65
CA ALA A 273 26.67 -3.05 -11.89
C ALA A 273 26.70 -1.51 -12.04
N PRO A 274 25.54 -0.82 -12.08
CA PRO A 274 25.51 0.64 -12.18
C PRO A 274 26.25 1.34 -11.03
N VAL A 275 27.01 2.38 -11.34
CA VAL A 275 27.68 3.27 -10.37
C VAL A 275 26.70 4.36 -9.98
N GLY A 276 26.36 4.45 -8.68
CA GLY A 276 25.68 5.62 -8.15
C GLY A 276 26.58 6.86 -8.28
N THR A 277 26.21 7.74 -9.23
CA THR A 277 26.68 9.12 -9.53
C THR A 277 28.03 9.65 -8.97
N ILE A 278 28.85 10.20 -9.91
CA ILE A 278 29.89 11.30 -9.86
C ILE A 278 31.33 10.83 -10.26
N PRO A 279 32.18 11.59 -10.99
CA PRO A 279 32.04 12.41 -12.22
C PRO A 279 33.06 12.01 -13.35
N LEU A 280 32.88 12.45 -14.61
CA LEU A 280 33.94 12.43 -15.64
C LEU A 280 34.19 13.85 -16.17
N THR A 281 35.47 14.19 -16.33
CA THR A 281 35.99 15.42 -16.95
C THR A 281 35.68 15.41 -18.47
N PRO A 282 35.45 16.57 -19.13
CA PRO A 282 34.95 16.64 -20.51
C PRO A 282 35.97 16.16 -21.56
N ALA A 283 35.48 15.43 -22.56
CA ALA A 283 36.18 15.15 -23.81
C ALA A 283 35.93 16.30 -24.80
N GLU A 284 36.97 16.79 -25.49
CA GLU A 284 36.79 17.69 -26.63
C GLU A 284 36.19 16.93 -27.84
N PRO A 285 35.14 17.44 -28.51
CA PRO A 285 34.72 16.94 -29.82
C PRO A 285 35.19 17.87 -30.93
N THR A 286 35.88 17.34 -31.94
CA THR A 286 36.03 17.98 -33.26
C THR A 286 35.76 16.99 -34.38
N GLU A 287 34.49 16.84 -34.74
CA GLU A 287 34.09 16.46 -36.10
C GLU A 287 33.37 17.64 -36.75
N LYS A 288 33.92 18.15 -37.87
CA LYS A 288 33.23 19.08 -38.75
C LYS A 288 32.33 18.26 -39.68
N LEU A 289 31.03 18.54 -39.65
CA LEU A 289 30.08 17.95 -40.59
C LEU A 289 30.30 18.54 -42.00
N GLU A 290 30.01 17.77 -43.05
CA GLU A 290 30.26 18.15 -44.46
C GLU A 290 29.55 19.44 -44.91
N ASP A 291 28.63 19.98 -44.10
CA ASP A 291 27.86 21.22 -44.34
C ASP A 291 28.44 22.49 -43.70
N GLY A 292 29.59 22.39 -43.01
CA GLY A 292 30.26 23.52 -42.35
C GLY A 292 29.83 23.79 -40.90
N ARG A 293 28.96 22.96 -40.30
CA ARG A 293 28.61 23.00 -38.87
C ARG A 293 29.58 22.18 -38.01
N THR A 294 29.86 22.66 -36.80
CA THR A 294 30.67 21.99 -35.78
C THR A 294 29.77 21.48 -34.65
N THR A 295 29.96 20.22 -34.27
CA THR A 295 29.36 19.64 -33.06
C THR A 295 30.10 20.14 -31.83
N TRP A 296 29.40 20.43 -30.75
CA TRP A 296 30.01 20.79 -29.47
C TRP A 296 29.29 20.10 -28.31
N ASP A 297 30.06 19.77 -27.27
CA ASP A 297 29.57 19.16 -26.04
C ASP A 297 30.48 19.62 -24.90
N ASP A 298 29.92 20.35 -23.94
CA ASP A 298 30.67 20.80 -22.75
C ASP A 298 30.79 19.69 -21.69
N GLY A 299 30.05 18.59 -21.82
CA GLY A 299 29.96 17.53 -20.83
C GLY A 299 29.07 17.88 -19.64
N VAL A 300 29.22 17.09 -18.57
CA VAL A 300 28.35 17.13 -17.38
C VAL A 300 29.12 17.69 -16.19
N TYR A 301 28.55 18.68 -15.51
CA TYR A 301 29.14 19.31 -14.33
C TYR A 301 28.23 19.24 -13.12
N ASP A 302 28.64 19.78 -11.97
CA ASP A 302 27.71 19.84 -10.83
C ASP A 302 26.63 20.89 -11.08
N LYS A 303 27.01 22.08 -11.59
CA LYS A 303 26.10 23.24 -11.72
C LYS A 303 26.52 24.22 -12.86
N VAL A 304 25.57 24.94 -13.47
CA VAL A 304 25.81 26.03 -14.44
C VAL A 304 25.84 27.39 -13.73
N LYS A 305 26.96 28.10 -13.75
CA LYS A 305 27.18 29.34 -13.00
C LYS A 305 26.83 30.61 -13.78
N LYS A 306 27.21 30.68 -15.04
CA LYS A 306 26.87 31.79 -15.93
C LYS A 306 26.60 31.28 -17.33
N VAL A 307 25.71 31.97 -18.04
CA VAL A 307 25.50 31.83 -19.48
C VAL A 307 25.84 33.15 -20.16
N PHE A 308 26.57 33.08 -21.26
CA PHE A 308 26.90 34.20 -22.13
C PHE A 308 26.28 33.96 -23.50
N ILE A 309 25.52 34.93 -24.00
CA ILE A 309 24.86 34.85 -25.30
C ILE A 309 25.41 35.93 -26.21
N GLY A 310 25.96 35.53 -27.34
CA GLY A 310 26.44 36.41 -28.41
C GLY A 310 25.35 36.59 -29.46
N LEU A 311 24.94 37.84 -29.69
CA LEU A 311 23.94 38.17 -30.69
C LEU A 311 24.60 38.36 -32.07
N GLY A 312 23.90 37.95 -33.12
CA GLY A 312 24.25 38.20 -34.51
C GLY A 312 23.22 39.06 -35.22
N GLN A 313 23.54 39.46 -36.44
CA GLN A 313 22.64 40.26 -37.28
C GLN A 313 21.37 39.48 -37.68
N ASP A 314 21.46 38.15 -37.74
CA ASP A 314 20.41 37.24 -38.19
C ASP A 314 20.05 36.17 -37.13
N GLY A 315 20.25 36.44 -35.84
CA GLY A 315 19.81 35.56 -34.74
C GLY A 315 20.81 35.42 -33.59
N ILE A 316 20.77 34.29 -32.90
CA ILE A 316 21.76 33.93 -31.87
C ILE A 316 23.01 33.40 -32.56
N ALA A 317 24.13 34.11 -32.38
CA ALA A 317 25.37 33.82 -33.09
C ALA A 317 26.33 32.92 -32.29
N SER A 318 26.35 33.05 -30.97
CA SER A 318 27.14 32.17 -30.09
C SER A 318 26.56 31.99 -28.69
N VAL A 319 26.97 30.91 -28.03
CA VAL A 319 26.72 30.66 -26.61
C VAL A 319 27.99 30.20 -25.90
N LYS A 320 28.16 30.58 -24.64
CA LYS A 320 29.26 30.14 -23.78
C LYS A 320 28.78 29.98 -22.34
N PHE A 321 29.37 29.05 -21.60
CA PHE A 321 28.97 28.72 -20.23
C PHE A 321 30.14 28.76 -19.24
N GLU A 322 29.85 29.12 -18.00
CA GLU A 322 30.71 28.82 -16.83
C GLU A 322 30.02 27.76 -15.97
N TYR A 323 30.76 26.78 -15.51
CA TYR A 323 30.27 25.68 -14.67
C TYR A 323 30.97 25.63 -13.32
N ILE A 324 30.36 24.94 -12.36
CA ILE A 324 30.98 24.55 -11.09
C ILE A 324 31.08 23.02 -11.08
N ASN A 325 32.26 22.51 -10.75
CA ASN A 325 32.51 21.08 -10.54
C ASN A 325 33.31 20.91 -9.25
N GLY A 326 32.67 20.37 -8.21
CA GLY A 326 33.15 20.41 -6.83
C GLY A 326 33.35 21.84 -6.33
N SER A 327 34.58 22.16 -5.94
CA SER A 327 34.99 23.50 -5.48
C SER A 327 35.59 24.39 -6.58
N GLN A 328 35.67 23.91 -7.82
CA GLN A 328 36.33 24.60 -8.94
C GLN A 328 35.31 25.21 -9.91
N VAL A 329 35.65 26.37 -10.48
CA VAL A 329 34.92 26.98 -11.60
C VAL A 329 35.57 26.53 -12.90
N VAL A 330 34.78 25.92 -13.78
CA VAL A 330 35.20 25.48 -15.13
C VAL A 330 34.66 26.47 -16.15
N TYR A 331 35.52 26.99 -17.02
CA TYR A 331 35.14 27.93 -18.08
C TYR A 331 34.96 27.16 -19.39
N GLY A 332 33.72 27.10 -19.89
CA GLY A 332 33.41 26.50 -21.19
C GLY A 332 33.95 27.31 -22.36
N VAL A 333 34.10 26.64 -23.51
CA VAL A 333 34.52 27.28 -24.76
C VAL A 333 33.31 27.97 -25.41
N GLU A 334 33.54 28.95 -26.27
CA GLU A 334 32.47 29.62 -27.01
C GLU A 334 32.05 28.80 -28.23
N HIS A 335 30.73 28.62 -28.39
CA HIS A 335 30.12 27.82 -29.44
C HIS A 335 29.37 28.71 -30.42
N GLY A 336 29.98 28.98 -31.57
CA GLY A 336 29.50 29.92 -32.58
C GLY A 336 30.46 31.08 -32.81
N THR A 337 30.11 32.04 -33.67
CA THR A 337 30.95 33.22 -33.96
C THR A 337 30.11 34.49 -33.92
N PRO A 338 30.12 35.28 -32.83
CA PRO A 338 29.31 36.48 -32.72
C PRO A 338 29.76 37.54 -33.72
N THR A 339 28.80 38.13 -34.42
CA THR A 339 29.06 39.19 -35.42
C THR A 339 28.90 40.59 -34.83
N LEU A 340 28.29 40.72 -33.64
CA LEU A 340 28.11 41.98 -32.91
C LEU A 340 28.99 42.03 -31.64
N PRO A 341 29.51 43.22 -31.26
CA PRO A 341 30.30 43.36 -30.03
C PRO A 341 29.40 43.39 -28.79
N GLY A 342 29.59 42.43 -27.88
CA GLY A 342 28.91 42.36 -26.58
C GLY A 342 28.32 40.97 -26.30
N PHE A 343 28.22 40.61 -25.02
CA PHE A 343 27.54 39.40 -24.57
C PHE A 343 26.45 39.77 -23.57
N GLU A 344 25.31 39.12 -23.70
CA GLU A 344 24.29 39.14 -22.64
C GLU A 344 24.65 38.08 -21.59
N GLU A 345 24.75 38.51 -20.34
CA GLU A 345 25.15 37.66 -19.21
C GLU A 345 23.97 37.26 -18.35
N ILE A 346 23.80 35.95 -18.15
CA ILE A 346 22.81 35.38 -17.24
C ILE A 346 23.54 34.74 -16.07
N VAL A 347 23.49 35.40 -14.91
CA VAL A 347 24.14 34.93 -13.67
C VAL A 347 23.17 34.11 -12.83
N ILE A 348 23.62 32.93 -12.41
CA ILE A 348 22.84 32.01 -11.56
C ILE A 348 23.37 32.11 -10.11
N ASN A 349 22.53 32.58 -9.17
CA ASN A 349 22.93 32.92 -7.80
C ASN A 349 22.83 31.72 -6.83
N TYR A 350 23.98 31.17 -6.45
CA TYR A 350 24.08 30.03 -5.54
C TYR A 350 23.85 30.36 -4.06
N PRO A 351 23.42 29.38 -3.23
CA PRO A 351 23.26 27.94 -3.54
C PRO A 351 21.90 27.52 -4.10
N ASP A 352 20.88 28.38 -3.99
CA ASP A 352 19.49 28.01 -4.18
C ASP A 352 18.96 28.23 -5.60
N GLU A 353 19.70 28.94 -6.47
CA GLU A 353 19.31 29.15 -7.87
C GLU A 353 20.01 28.14 -8.78
N HIS A 354 19.24 27.53 -9.68
CA HIS A 354 19.73 26.62 -10.71
C HIS A 354 18.85 26.68 -11.95
N LEU A 355 19.42 26.34 -13.11
CA LEU A 355 18.71 26.37 -14.38
C LEU A 355 17.76 25.17 -14.51
N VAL A 356 16.54 25.41 -14.98
CA VAL A 356 15.45 24.41 -15.07
C VAL A 356 14.88 24.26 -16.48
N SER A 357 15.00 25.29 -17.33
CA SER A 357 14.51 25.26 -18.71
C SER A 357 15.28 26.21 -19.61
N VAL A 358 15.38 25.85 -20.89
CA VAL A 358 15.81 26.74 -21.98
C VAL A 358 14.77 26.66 -23.08
N GLU A 359 14.28 27.82 -23.52
CA GLU A 359 13.20 27.93 -24.50
C GLU A 359 13.67 28.84 -25.63
N GLY A 360 13.15 28.62 -26.82
CA GLY A 360 13.52 29.45 -27.95
C GLY A 360 12.78 29.04 -29.20
N TRP A 361 13.21 29.58 -30.34
CA TRP A 361 12.69 29.19 -31.64
C TRP A 361 13.74 29.32 -32.72
N TYR A 362 13.55 28.55 -33.78
CA TYR A 362 14.43 28.55 -34.94
C TYR A 362 13.65 28.65 -36.24
N ASP A 363 14.30 29.15 -37.28
CA ASP A 363 13.71 29.31 -38.62
C ASP A 363 13.86 28.03 -39.47
N SER A 364 13.40 28.07 -40.73
CA SER A 364 13.57 26.96 -41.67
C SER A 364 15.03 26.61 -41.97
N SER A 365 15.98 27.49 -41.61
CA SER A 365 17.43 27.28 -41.75
C SER A 365 18.04 26.60 -40.51
N ASN A 366 17.21 26.29 -39.50
CA ASN A 366 17.60 25.82 -38.17
C ASN A 366 18.48 26.79 -37.38
N ILE A 367 18.43 28.09 -37.68
CA ILE A 367 19.15 29.09 -36.88
C ILE A 367 18.27 29.46 -35.69
N ILE A 368 18.80 29.39 -34.48
CA ILE A 368 18.10 29.85 -33.28
C ILE A 368 18.02 31.38 -33.34
N LEU A 369 16.81 31.90 -33.50
CA LEU A 369 16.56 33.33 -33.65
C LEU A 369 16.25 34.01 -32.32
N GLY A 370 15.64 33.29 -31.38
CA GLY A 370 15.35 33.77 -30.04
C GLY A 370 15.55 32.69 -28.99
N ILE A 371 16.08 33.05 -27.82
CA ILE A 371 16.34 32.14 -26.70
C ILE A 371 16.08 32.81 -25.36
N GLN A 372 15.55 32.05 -24.40
CA GLN A 372 15.26 32.47 -23.04
C GLN A 372 15.64 31.34 -22.06
N PHE A 373 16.26 31.73 -20.94
CA PHE A 373 16.70 30.81 -19.89
C PHE A 373 15.83 30.97 -18.64
N LYS A 374 15.38 29.86 -18.06
CA LYS A 374 14.58 29.84 -16.83
C LYS A 374 15.34 29.13 -15.73
N THR A 375 15.44 29.76 -14.57
CA THR A 375 15.90 29.16 -13.32
C THR A 375 14.71 28.83 -12.42
N ASN A 376 14.95 28.08 -11.35
CA ASN A 376 13.94 27.85 -10.32
C ASN A 376 13.53 29.13 -9.55
N LYS A 377 14.14 30.29 -9.82
CA LYS A 377 13.82 31.57 -9.15
C LYS A 377 13.41 32.69 -10.11
N LYS A 378 13.94 32.72 -11.34
CA LYS A 378 13.71 33.81 -12.29
C LYS A 378 13.74 33.32 -13.73
N THR A 379 13.16 34.11 -14.62
CA THR A 379 13.24 33.94 -16.06
C THR A 379 14.07 35.08 -16.63
N SER A 380 15.03 34.79 -17.51
CA SER A 380 15.81 35.82 -18.20
C SER A 380 14.93 36.61 -19.17
N ASP A 381 15.41 37.77 -19.59
CA ASP A 381 14.83 38.43 -20.76
C ASP A 381 14.93 37.52 -21.99
N TYR A 382 14.05 37.77 -22.94
CA TYR A 382 14.05 37.06 -24.21
C TYR A 382 15.13 37.65 -25.10
N LEU A 383 16.14 36.86 -25.46
CA LEU A 383 17.30 37.31 -26.20
C LEU A 383 17.16 36.92 -27.67
N GLY A 384 17.41 37.86 -28.58
CA GLY A 384 17.23 37.65 -30.03
C GLY A 384 15.92 38.22 -30.58
N PHE A 385 15.39 37.64 -31.65
CA PHE A 385 14.15 38.06 -32.30
C PHE A 385 12.92 37.46 -31.61
N GLU A 386 11.86 38.25 -31.45
CA GLU A 386 10.57 37.75 -30.98
C GLU A 386 9.94 36.77 -31.99
N PHE A 387 9.23 35.76 -31.48
CA PHE A 387 8.58 34.76 -32.31
C PHE A 387 7.51 35.39 -33.21
N ASP A 388 7.72 35.33 -34.52
CA ASP A 388 6.86 35.95 -35.53
C ASP A 388 5.80 34.99 -36.12
N GLY A 389 5.76 33.75 -35.65
CA GLY A 389 4.84 32.70 -36.11
C GLY A 389 5.30 31.96 -37.37
N THR A 390 6.50 32.24 -37.91
CA THR A 390 7.02 31.61 -39.14
C THR A 390 8.05 30.50 -38.90
N GLY A 391 8.58 30.39 -37.67
CA GLY A 391 9.53 29.35 -37.26
C GLY A 391 8.94 28.27 -36.35
N THR A 392 9.82 27.47 -35.72
CA THR A 392 9.45 26.40 -34.77
C THR A 392 9.96 26.71 -33.38
N GLU A 393 9.07 26.73 -32.39
CA GLU A 393 9.42 26.88 -30.98
C GLU A 393 9.96 25.56 -30.39
N PHE A 394 10.93 25.66 -29.49
CA PHE A 394 11.47 24.53 -28.73
C PHE A 394 11.51 24.87 -27.24
N ASN A 395 11.42 23.83 -26.42
CA ASN A 395 11.46 23.92 -24.98
C ASN A 395 12.26 22.72 -24.43
N LEU A 396 13.34 23.02 -23.70
CA LEU A 396 14.20 22.05 -23.03
C LEU A 396 13.91 22.08 -21.53
N GLN A 397 12.75 21.55 -21.12
CA GLN A 397 12.32 21.49 -19.72
C GLN A 397 12.03 20.06 -19.28
N VAL A 398 12.62 19.67 -18.14
CA VAL A 398 12.34 18.43 -17.40
C VAL A 398 12.30 18.77 -15.89
N GLN A 399 11.70 17.95 -15.03
CA GLN A 399 11.67 18.12 -13.54
C GLN A 399 13.08 18.04 -12.87
N ASN A 400 14.15 18.36 -13.59
CA ASN A 400 15.54 18.10 -13.27
C ASN A 400 16.37 19.40 -13.40
N LYS A 401 17.49 19.46 -12.71
CA LYS A 401 18.46 20.55 -12.81
C LYS A 401 19.30 20.40 -14.08
N ILE A 402 19.44 21.47 -14.87
CA ILE A 402 20.36 21.48 -16.02
C ILE A 402 21.80 21.68 -15.51
N ILE A 403 22.71 20.82 -16.00
CA ILE A 403 24.08 20.74 -15.51
C ILE A 403 25.16 20.68 -16.61
N GLY A 404 24.76 20.78 -17.88
CA GLY A 404 25.65 20.76 -19.04
C GLY A 404 24.87 20.99 -20.33
N PHE A 405 25.58 21.29 -21.41
CA PHE A 405 24.99 21.58 -22.72
C PHE A 405 25.78 20.95 -23.87
N HIS A 406 25.08 20.63 -24.95
CA HIS A 406 25.66 20.15 -26.20
C HIS A 406 24.85 20.69 -27.39
N GLY A 407 25.39 20.65 -28.62
CA GLY A 407 24.66 21.15 -29.78
C GLY A 407 25.47 21.22 -31.07
N PHE A 408 24.93 21.97 -32.03
CA PHE A 408 25.56 22.27 -33.32
C PHE A 408 25.65 23.79 -33.50
N SER A 409 26.79 24.27 -33.96
CA SER A 409 27.00 25.70 -34.27
C SER A 409 27.81 25.86 -35.55
N SER A 410 27.72 27.02 -36.18
CA SER A 410 28.62 27.46 -37.24
C SER A 410 29.00 28.93 -37.00
N ASN A 411 28.66 29.84 -37.93
CA ASN A 411 28.60 31.27 -37.64
C ASN A 411 27.34 31.67 -36.84
N HIS A 412 26.40 30.73 -36.64
CA HIS A 412 25.21 30.88 -35.82
C HIS A 412 25.01 29.66 -34.91
N LEU A 413 24.18 29.79 -33.87
CA LEU A 413 23.75 28.66 -33.06
C LEU A 413 22.61 27.92 -33.78
N HIS A 414 22.83 26.65 -34.13
CA HIS A 414 21.85 25.84 -34.88
C HIS A 414 21.03 24.94 -33.96
N SER A 415 21.65 24.43 -32.90
CA SER A 415 20.93 23.66 -31.90
C SER A 415 21.56 23.82 -30.52
N ILE A 416 20.74 23.57 -29.52
CA ILE A 416 21.14 23.47 -28.13
C ILE A 416 20.37 22.30 -27.51
N GLY A 417 21.08 21.46 -26.78
CA GLY A 417 20.59 20.35 -25.97
C GLY A 417 21.20 20.46 -24.58
N ALA A 418 20.58 19.82 -23.58
CA ALA A 418 20.95 19.99 -22.18
C ALA A 418 21.08 18.64 -21.47
N TYR A 419 22.05 18.55 -20.54
CA TYR A 419 22.19 17.45 -19.60
C TYR A 419 21.45 17.75 -18.30
N PHE A 420 20.78 16.74 -17.74
CA PHE A 420 19.88 16.89 -16.61
C PHE A 420 20.28 15.97 -15.45
N VAL A 421 20.24 16.48 -14.21
CA VAL A 421 20.28 15.66 -12.98
C VAL A 421 18.97 15.80 -12.20
N PRO A 422 18.35 14.68 -11.79
CA PRO A 422 17.18 14.69 -10.92
C PRO A 422 17.48 15.39 -9.59
N LEU A 423 16.65 16.36 -9.22
CA LEU A 423 16.70 16.93 -7.88
C LEU A 423 15.89 16.05 -6.94
N PRO A 424 16.34 15.82 -5.68
CA PRO A 424 15.44 15.30 -4.66
C PRO A 424 14.28 16.28 -4.51
N SER A 425 13.08 15.80 -4.77
CA SER A 425 11.88 16.59 -5.05
C SER A 425 11.63 17.68 -4.01
N THR A 426 11.79 18.94 -4.44
CA THR A 426 11.17 20.10 -3.81
C THR A 426 10.27 20.74 -4.86
N THR A 427 8.98 20.44 -4.78
CA THR A 427 7.91 21.01 -5.61
C THR A 427 7.91 22.54 -5.56
N THR A 428 8.24 23.18 -6.69
CA THR A 428 7.68 24.49 -7.05
C THR A 428 7.11 24.38 -8.46
N THR A 429 5.84 24.79 -8.58
CA THR A 429 4.96 24.89 -9.74
C THR A 429 5.62 25.25 -11.09
N ILE A 430 5.30 24.52 -12.16
CA ILE A 430 5.52 24.95 -13.55
C ILE A 430 4.29 25.74 -14.01
N PRO A 431 4.43 26.98 -14.51
CA PRO A 431 3.34 27.70 -15.14
C PRO A 431 3.11 27.16 -16.56
N ILE A 432 1.89 26.72 -16.85
CA ILE A 432 1.42 26.35 -18.18
C ILE A 432 1.17 27.64 -18.97
N VAL A 433 1.71 27.73 -20.20
CA VAL A 433 1.31 28.70 -21.24
C VAL A 433 -0.22 28.68 -21.37
N PRO A 434 -0.93 29.81 -21.58
CA PRO A 434 -2.36 29.89 -21.30
C PRO A 434 -3.16 28.96 -22.22
N LEU A 435 -3.54 27.78 -21.73
CA LEU A 435 -4.68 27.06 -22.27
C LEU A 435 -5.87 28.00 -22.19
N LYS A 436 -6.71 28.06 -23.23
CA LYS A 436 -7.99 28.77 -23.21
C LYS A 436 -8.90 28.14 -22.13
N LYS A 437 -8.69 28.55 -20.88
CA LYS A 437 -9.44 28.11 -19.70
C LYS A 437 -10.84 28.74 -19.78
N LEU A 438 -11.78 28.06 -20.43
CA LEU A 438 -13.21 28.29 -20.26
C LEU A 438 -13.63 27.61 -18.96
N GLY A 439 -13.90 28.43 -17.93
CA GLY A 439 -14.30 28.00 -16.59
C GLY A 439 -13.87 29.01 -15.53
N THR A 440 -14.62 29.13 -14.44
CA THR A 440 -14.22 29.95 -13.28
C THR A 440 -13.06 29.28 -12.55
N LYS A 441 -12.00 30.05 -12.26
CA LYS A 441 -10.86 29.55 -11.47
C LYS A 441 -11.28 29.37 -10.01
N TRP A 442 -10.85 28.27 -9.41
CA TRP A 442 -11.08 27.96 -8.00
C TRP A 442 -9.81 27.39 -7.37
N ASP A 443 -9.64 27.58 -6.07
CA ASP A 443 -8.50 27.10 -5.29
C ASP A 443 -8.93 26.93 -3.84
N ASP A 444 -8.86 25.69 -3.32
CA ASP A 444 -9.16 25.40 -1.92
C ASP A 444 -7.97 25.69 -0.99
N SER A 445 -6.79 26.05 -1.52
CA SER A 445 -5.52 26.17 -0.79
C SER A 445 -5.02 24.85 -0.21
N ALA A 446 -3.79 24.84 0.30
CA ALA A 446 -3.21 23.68 0.98
C ALA A 446 -3.74 23.56 2.42
N HIS A 447 -4.15 22.36 2.81
CA HIS A 447 -4.54 22.00 4.17
C HIS A 447 -3.57 20.99 4.79
N GLU A 448 -3.77 20.61 6.06
CA GLU A 448 -2.95 19.57 6.69
C GLU A 448 -3.30 18.18 6.19
N LYS A 449 -4.57 17.90 5.88
CA LYS A 449 -5.00 16.59 5.38
C LYS A 449 -6.38 16.64 4.71
N VAL A 450 -6.60 15.84 3.65
CA VAL A 450 -7.94 15.58 3.10
C VAL A 450 -8.66 14.55 3.99
N LYS A 451 -9.89 14.86 4.37
CA LYS A 451 -10.77 13.96 5.14
C LYS A 451 -11.71 13.18 4.23
N LYS A 452 -12.36 13.86 3.30
CA LYS A 452 -13.40 13.28 2.45
C LYS A 452 -13.38 13.93 1.07
N VAL A 453 -13.65 13.13 0.05
CA VAL A 453 -13.70 13.55 -1.35
C VAL A 453 -15.08 13.24 -1.90
N PHE A 454 -15.64 14.18 -2.66
CA PHE A 454 -16.90 14.05 -3.38
C PHE A 454 -16.65 14.32 -4.87
N VAL A 455 -17.04 13.39 -5.72
CA VAL A 455 -16.89 13.45 -7.19
C VAL A 455 -18.25 13.38 -7.85
N GLY A 456 -18.70 14.49 -8.42
CA GLY A 456 -19.98 14.63 -9.11
C GLY A 456 -19.87 14.13 -10.53
N LEU A 457 -20.62 13.10 -10.90
CA LEU A 457 -20.61 12.55 -12.25
C LEU A 457 -21.52 13.36 -13.18
N GLY A 458 -21.16 13.42 -14.46
CA GLY A 458 -21.91 14.07 -15.53
C GLY A 458 -22.04 13.17 -16.75
N GLN A 459 -22.90 13.57 -17.68
CA GLN A 459 -23.21 12.79 -18.89
C GLN A 459 -21.97 12.56 -19.78
N ASP A 460 -21.07 13.54 -19.83
CA ASP A 460 -19.86 13.52 -20.67
C ASP A 460 -18.55 13.41 -19.87
N GLY A 461 -18.60 13.37 -18.53
CA GLY A 461 -17.40 13.38 -17.68
C GLY A 461 -17.68 13.68 -16.20
N ILE A 462 -16.74 14.35 -15.53
CA ILE A 462 -16.88 14.84 -14.16
C ILE A 462 -17.53 16.22 -14.17
N ALA A 463 -18.68 16.32 -13.51
CA ALA A 463 -19.50 17.53 -13.47
C ALA A 463 -19.10 18.48 -12.33
N ALA A 464 -18.70 17.93 -11.18
CA ALA A 464 -18.30 18.72 -10.03
C ALA A 464 -17.34 17.95 -9.11
N VAL A 465 -16.57 18.67 -8.28
CA VAL A 465 -15.82 18.09 -7.16
C VAL A 465 -16.02 18.93 -5.90
N LYS A 466 -15.93 18.28 -4.75
CA LYS A 466 -15.94 18.92 -3.44
C LYS A 466 -15.05 18.13 -2.48
N PHE A 467 -14.43 18.83 -1.53
CA PHE A 467 -13.51 18.23 -0.57
C PHE A 467 -13.84 18.67 0.86
N GLU A 468 -13.57 17.81 1.84
CA GLU A 468 -13.47 18.19 3.25
C GLU A 468 -12.02 18.00 3.70
N TYR A 469 -11.50 18.99 4.42
CA TYR A 469 -10.11 19.02 4.89
C TYR A 469 -10.04 19.08 6.41
N ILE A 470 -8.86 18.78 6.95
CA ILE A 470 -8.48 18.91 8.35
C ILE A 470 -7.34 19.92 8.43
N ASN A 471 -7.47 20.90 9.31
CA ASN A 471 -6.41 21.80 9.78
C ASN A 471 -6.41 21.81 11.31
N GLY A 472 -5.44 21.16 11.93
CA GLY A 472 -5.41 20.94 13.37
C GLY A 472 -6.66 20.20 13.85
N SER A 473 -7.47 20.87 14.67
CA SER A 473 -8.73 20.33 15.21
C SER A 473 -9.99 20.69 14.42
N GLN A 474 -9.87 21.47 13.34
CA GLN A 474 -11.03 21.96 12.59
C GLN A 474 -11.22 21.20 11.27
N VAL A 475 -12.49 20.87 10.97
CA VAL A 475 -12.90 20.38 9.65
C VAL A 475 -13.27 21.58 8.79
N VAL A 476 -12.58 21.75 7.67
CA VAL A 476 -12.88 22.78 6.67
C VAL A 476 -13.67 22.14 5.54
N ILE A 477 -14.91 22.57 5.35
CA ILE A 477 -15.75 22.09 4.25
C ILE A 477 -15.44 22.96 3.03
N GLY A 478 -14.82 22.36 2.01
CA GLY A 478 -14.51 23.00 0.74
C GLY A 478 -15.77 23.40 -0.03
N VAL A 479 -15.61 24.41 -0.89
CA VAL A 479 -16.67 24.87 -1.79
C VAL A 479 -16.84 23.82 -2.90
N GLU A 480 -18.07 23.68 -3.39
CA GLU A 480 -18.34 22.81 -4.54
C GLU A 480 -17.89 23.49 -5.83
N HIS A 481 -17.12 22.77 -6.65
CA HIS A 481 -16.52 23.29 -7.88
C HIS A 481 -17.08 22.56 -9.09
N GLY A 482 -17.96 23.24 -9.84
CA GLY A 482 -18.72 22.70 -10.97
C GLY A 482 -20.24 22.77 -10.72
N LYS A 483 -21.05 22.13 -11.57
CA LYS A 483 -22.49 21.96 -11.32
C LYS A 483 -22.85 20.48 -11.36
N PRO A 484 -23.24 19.87 -10.24
CA PRO A 484 -23.58 18.45 -10.22
C PRO A 484 -24.76 18.18 -11.14
N THR A 485 -24.65 17.11 -11.93
CA THR A 485 -25.79 16.66 -12.74
C THR A 485 -26.78 15.87 -11.87
N LEU A 486 -27.91 15.47 -12.46
CA LEU A 486 -28.92 14.60 -11.84
C LEU A 486 -28.37 13.24 -11.37
N LEU A 487 -27.08 12.92 -11.64
CA LEU A 487 -26.41 11.67 -11.27
C LEU A 487 -25.76 11.70 -9.86
N GLY A 488 -25.72 12.85 -9.18
CA GLY A 488 -25.20 12.96 -7.81
C GLY A 488 -23.67 12.88 -7.66
N PHE A 489 -23.20 12.71 -6.42
CA PHE A 489 -21.78 12.57 -6.07
C PHE A 489 -21.46 11.14 -5.65
N GLU A 490 -20.36 10.59 -6.16
CA GLU A 490 -19.66 9.48 -5.52
C GLU A 490 -18.70 10.04 -4.45
N GLU A 491 -18.62 9.41 -3.28
CA GLU A 491 -17.82 9.91 -2.18
C GLU A 491 -17.00 8.81 -1.49
N PHE A 492 -15.86 9.22 -0.91
CA PHE A 492 -15.08 8.35 -0.04
C PHE A 492 -14.43 9.14 1.09
N THR A 493 -14.31 8.49 2.24
CA THR A 493 -13.70 9.07 3.46
C THR A 493 -12.36 8.38 3.72
N LEU A 494 -11.34 9.18 4.00
CA LEU A 494 -9.99 8.70 4.29
C LEU A 494 -9.87 8.35 5.77
N GLY A 495 -9.33 7.17 6.07
CA GLY A 495 -9.04 6.73 7.44
C GLY A 495 -7.98 7.60 8.13
N SER A 496 -7.80 7.44 9.45
CA SER A 496 -6.92 8.29 10.29
C SER A 496 -5.48 8.43 9.76
N TYR A 497 -4.94 7.36 9.16
CA TYR A 497 -3.60 7.34 8.56
C TYR A 497 -3.62 7.08 7.05
N GLU A 498 -4.81 7.15 6.45
CA GLU A 498 -4.94 7.15 5.01
C GLU A 498 -4.85 8.60 4.51
N TYR A 499 -3.94 8.87 3.58
CA TYR A 499 -3.75 10.16 2.93
C TYR A 499 -3.54 9.94 1.44
N ILE A 500 -3.97 10.91 0.63
CA ILE A 500 -3.85 10.82 -0.82
C ILE A 500 -2.38 11.04 -1.18
N THR A 501 -1.79 10.09 -1.88
CA THR A 501 -0.40 10.15 -2.36
C THR A 501 -0.34 10.59 -3.81
N ALA A 502 -1.31 10.20 -4.63
CA ALA A 502 -1.35 10.55 -6.04
C ALA A 502 -2.77 10.76 -6.56
N LEU A 503 -2.90 11.56 -7.61
CA LEU A 503 -4.13 11.77 -8.37
C LEU A 503 -3.85 11.43 -9.84
N SER A 504 -4.69 10.65 -10.48
CA SER A 504 -4.67 10.51 -11.95
C SER A 504 -6.03 10.84 -12.53
N ALA A 505 -6.03 11.42 -13.72
CA ALA A 505 -7.20 12.01 -14.32
C ALA A 505 -7.16 11.90 -15.85
N TYR A 506 -8.33 11.92 -16.49
CA TYR A 506 -8.46 11.99 -17.95
C TYR A 506 -9.17 13.29 -18.33
N THR A 507 -8.75 13.94 -19.42
CA THR A 507 -9.41 15.12 -20.00
C THR A 507 -9.77 14.90 -21.45
N LYS A 508 -10.82 15.56 -21.93
CA LYS A 508 -11.17 15.59 -23.36
C LYS A 508 -11.66 16.98 -23.73
N THR A 509 -11.33 17.43 -24.92
CA THR A 509 -11.91 18.66 -25.48
C THR A 509 -13.20 18.33 -26.22
N LEU A 510 -14.33 18.87 -25.76
CA LEU A 510 -15.64 18.75 -26.42
C LEU A 510 -16.15 20.13 -26.83
N ASN A 511 -16.51 20.32 -28.11
CA ASN A 511 -17.19 21.52 -28.62
C ASN A 511 -16.60 22.86 -28.12
N THR A 512 -15.27 22.96 -27.99
CA THR A 512 -14.46 24.09 -27.48
C THR A 512 -14.21 24.21 -25.96
N GLN A 513 -14.65 23.24 -25.15
CA GLN A 513 -14.40 23.21 -23.70
C GLN A 513 -13.62 21.95 -23.30
N ASP A 514 -12.55 22.12 -22.53
CA ASP A 514 -11.84 21.00 -21.91
C ASP A 514 -12.63 20.51 -20.71
N ILE A 515 -12.84 19.19 -20.64
CA ILE A 515 -13.58 18.55 -19.57
C ILE A 515 -12.75 17.44 -18.94
N VAL A 516 -12.77 17.33 -17.62
CA VAL A 516 -12.24 16.18 -16.90
C VAL A 516 -13.24 15.05 -17.04
N THR A 517 -12.85 13.92 -17.61
CA THR A 517 -13.74 12.79 -17.90
C THR A 517 -13.66 11.68 -16.86
N SER A 518 -12.51 11.57 -16.18
CA SER A 518 -12.31 10.62 -15.08
C SER A 518 -11.32 11.10 -14.03
N LEU A 519 -11.52 10.68 -12.77
CA LEU A 519 -10.62 10.92 -11.64
C LEU A 519 -10.33 9.61 -10.89
N THR A 520 -9.09 9.38 -10.49
CA THR A 520 -8.66 8.24 -9.68
C THR A 520 -7.69 8.73 -8.61
N PHE A 521 -8.02 8.50 -7.35
CA PHE A 521 -7.22 8.93 -6.20
C PHE A 521 -6.47 7.72 -5.62
N THR A 522 -5.15 7.82 -5.53
CA THR A 522 -4.32 6.80 -4.87
C THR A 522 -3.92 7.30 -3.49
N THR A 523 -4.05 6.45 -2.49
CA THR A 523 -3.63 6.71 -1.12
C THR A 523 -2.47 5.81 -0.75
N ASN A 524 -1.87 6.06 0.41
CA ASN A 524 -0.88 5.17 1.00
C ASN A 524 -1.44 3.78 1.40
N LYS A 525 -2.75 3.53 1.23
CA LYS A 525 -3.38 2.23 1.54
C LYS A 525 -4.02 1.56 0.33
N LYS A 526 -4.73 2.31 -0.52
CA LYS A 526 -5.49 1.77 -1.65
C LYS A 526 -5.79 2.84 -2.69
N THR A 527 -6.55 2.47 -3.72
CA THR A 527 -6.97 3.38 -4.79
C THR A 527 -8.50 3.51 -4.81
N TYR A 528 -8.99 4.74 -4.98
CA TYR A 528 -10.39 5.10 -5.12
C TYR A 528 -10.68 5.57 -6.54
N GLY A 529 -11.80 5.14 -7.11
CA GLY A 529 -12.15 5.34 -8.52
C GLY A 529 -11.72 4.14 -9.40
N PRO A 530 -11.64 4.31 -10.73
CA PRO A 530 -11.89 5.55 -11.48
C PRO A 530 -13.34 6.00 -11.39
N TYR A 531 -13.53 7.27 -11.02
CA TYR A 531 -14.80 7.97 -11.13
C TYR A 531 -14.93 8.49 -12.56
N GLY A 532 -16.08 8.30 -13.21
CA GLY A 532 -16.29 8.72 -14.60
C GLY A 532 -15.67 7.79 -15.66
N ASN A 533 -15.64 8.26 -16.91
CA ASN A 533 -15.20 7.47 -18.07
C ASN A 533 -13.79 7.86 -18.49
N LYS A 534 -12.85 6.90 -18.46
CA LYS A 534 -11.46 7.09 -18.94
C LYS A 534 -11.44 7.35 -20.45
N SER A 535 -11.58 8.62 -20.84
CA SER A 535 -11.67 9.01 -22.24
C SER A 535 -10.93 10.33 -22.48
N GLY A 536 -10.08 10.36 -23.51
CA GLY A 536 -9.19 11.49 -23.82
C GLY A 536 -7.80 11.38 -23.18
N PHE A 537 -7.12 12.52 -22.99
CA PHE A 537 -5.74 12.61 -22.54
C PHE A 537 -5.60 12.32 -21.03
N GLN A 538 -4.68 11.43 -20.67
CA GLN A 538 -4.41 11.12 -19.26
C GLN A 538 -3.32 12.03 -18.70
N PHE A 539 -3.51 12.51 -17.48
CA PHE A 539 -2.50 13.21 -16.68
C PHE A 539 -2.52 12.71 -15.24
N SER A 540 -1.40 12.87 -14.52
CA SER A 540 -1.31 12.43 -13.13
C SER A 540 -0.35 13.29 -12.31
N PHE A 541 -0.70 13.45 -11.04
CA PHE A 541 0.14 13.98 -9.99
C PHE A 541 0.65 12.81 -9.16
N PRO A 542 1.92 12.39 -9.33
CA PRO A 542 2.48 11.22 -8.67
C PRO A 542 2.76 11.48 -7.18
N GLU A 543 3.02 10.39 -6.46
CA GLU A 543 3.49 10.42 -5.08
C GLU A 543 4.80 11.19 -4.95
N GLU A 544 4.89 12.06 -3.94
CA GLU A 544 6.11 12.79 -3.60
C GLU A 544 6.58 12.35 -2.20
N SER A 545 7.84 11.93 -2.11
CA SER A 545 8.42 11.39 -0.86
C SER A 545 8.26 12.38 0.30
N GLY A 546 7.65 11.91 1.40
CA GLY A 546 7.41 12.72 2.59
C GLY A 546 6.24 13.70 2.48
N LYS A 547 5.45 13.68 1.40
CA LYS A 547 4.30 14.57 1.19
C LYS A 547 3.02 13.81 0.81
N GLN A 548 1.89 14.46 1.06
CA GLN A 548 0.53 14.05 0.71
C GLN A 548 -0.15 15.13 -0.12
N LEU A 549 -1.17 14.77 -0.89
CA LEU A 549 -2.06 15.72 -1.56
C LEU A 549 -3.09 16.21 -0.55
N ALA A 550 -2.98 17.49 -0.16
CA ALA A 550 -3.77 18.07 0.93
C ALA A 550 -4.56 19.32 0.52
N GLY A 551 -4.65 19.59 -0.78
CA GLY A 551 -5.45 20.69 -1.34
C GLY A 551 -5.60 20.52 -2.84
N PHE A 552 -6.62 21.17 -3.41
CA PHE A 552 -6.90 21.09 -4.85
C PHE A 552 -7.26 22.47 -5.41
N HIS A 553 -6.92 22.70 -6.67
CA HIS A 553 -7.30 23.91 -7.39
C HIS A 553 -7.57 23.60 -8.86
N GLY A 554 -8.19 24.51 -9.60
CA GLY A 554 -8.52 24.23 -10.99
C GLY A 554 -9.44 25.25 -11.65
N THR A 555 -10.18 24.77 -12.65
CA THR A 555 -11.22 25.55 -13.32
C THR A 555 -12.50 24.72 -13.46
N SER A 556 -13.65 25.36 -13.26
CA SER A 556 -14.96 24.71 -13.36
C SER A 556 -16.05 25.70 -13.79
N ASP A 557 -17.08 25.20 -14.49
CA ASP A 557 -18.33 25.91 -14.77
C ASP A 557 -19.52 24.94 -14.63
N ASN A 558 -20.16 24.53 -15.73
CA ASN A 558 -21.19 23.48 -15.70
C ASN A 558 -20.59 22.07 -15.56
N VAL A 559 -19.28 21.95 -15.74
CA VAL A 559 -18.48 20.72 -15.65
C VAL A 559 -17.12 21.04 -15.03
N LEU A 560 -16.39 20.03 -14.59
CA LEU A 560 -15.01 20.20 -14.14
C LEU A 560 -14.09 20.34 -15.35
N ASN A 561 -13.42 21.48 -15.52
CA ASN A 561 -12.58 21.76 -16.69
C ASN A 561 -11.12 21.38 -16.46
N SER A 562 -10.59 21.67 -15.28
CA SER A 562 -9.24 21.27 -14.88
C SER A 562 -9.17 21.04 -13.37
N ILE A 563 -8.24 20.18 -12.96
CA ILE A 563 -7.89 19.95 -11.56
C ILE A 563 -6.37 19.83 -11.41
N GLU A 564 -5.84 20.45 -10.38
CA GLU A 564 -4.44 20.55 -9.98
C GLU A 564 -4.39 20.36 -8.44
N VAL A 565 -3.20 20.11 -7.87
CA VAL A 565 -3.05 19.63 -6.48
C VAL A 565 -2.03 20.44 -5.68
N HIS A 566 -2.27 20.56 -4.38
CA HIS A 566 -1.33 21.10 -3.40
C HIS A 566 -0.71 19.97 -2.58
N TYR A 567 0.62 19.94 -2.50
CA TYR A 567 1.37 19.00 -1.67
C TYR A 567 1.61 19.58 -0.26
N ALA A 568 1.39 18.78 0.77
CA ALA A 568 1.71 19.09 2.16
C ALA A 568 2.55 17.97 2.80
N PRO A 569 3.38 18.25 3.81
CA PRO A 569 4.13 17.20 4.52
C PRO A 569 3.21 16.11 5.10
N ILE A 570 3.68 14.85 5.08
CA ILE A 570 3.02 13.76 5.82
C ILE A 570 3.21 14.05 7.32
N PRO A 571 2.17 13.91 8.17
CA PRO A 571 2.30 14.22 9.59
C PRO A 571 3.31 13.27 10.26
N ALA A 572 4.44 13.81 10.74
CA ALA A 572 5.57 13.00 11.21
C ALA A 572 5.29 12.29 12.55
N VAL A 573 5.55 10.99 12.59
CA VAL A 573 5.63 10.20 13.83
C VAL A 573 6.91 10.57 14.58
N GLN A 574 6.78 11.00 15.82
CA GLN A 574 7.89 11.44 16.66
C GLN A 574 8.30 10.33 17.64
N LYS A 575 9.55 9.88 17.59
CA LYS A 575 10.14 8.94 18.56
C LYS A 575 10.73 9.73 19.73
N LEU A 576 10.38 9.39 20.97
CA LEU A 576 11.10 9.83 22.17
C LEU A 576 11.99 8.69 22.66
N ASP A 577 13.22 9.04 23.05
CA ASP A 577 14.22 8.09 23.55
C ASP A 577 13.77 7.39 24.83
N ALA A 578 14.20 6.14 24.98
CA ALA A 578 13.82 5.31 26.12
C ALA A 578 14.39 5.87 27.44
N GLN A 579 13.54 5.94 28.46
CA GLN A 579 13.88 6.43 29.79
C GLN A 579 14.13 5.25 30.72
N GLY A 580 15.26 5.25 31.43
CA GLY A 580 15.74 4.15 32.26
C GLY A 580 17.11 3.64 31.81
N GLY A 581 17.40 2.35 32.07
CA GLY A 581 18.66 1.71 31.71
C GLY A 581 18.67 1.05 30.35
N THR A 582 19.86 0.96 29.75
CA THR A 582 20.13 0.18 28.52
C THR A 582 20.56 -1.26 28.82
N GLY A 583 20.37 -1.73 30.06
CA GLY A 583 20.72 -3.09 30.46
C GLY A 583 19.74 -4.12 29.88
N GLY A 584 20.28 -5.18 29.27
CA GLY A 584 19.49 -6.29 28.72
C GLY A 584 19.35 -6.27 27.20
N THR A 585 18.27 -6.84 26.68
CA THR A 585 17.91 -6.89 25.26
C THR A 585 17.05 -5.70 24.86
N GLU A 586 17.38 -5.09 23.72
CA GLU A 586 16.55 -4.07 23.09
C GLU A 586 15.28 -4.68 22.50
N TRP A 587 14.17 -3.95 22.59
CA TRP A 587 12.89 -4.29 21.99
C TRP A 587 12.22 -3.06 21.39
N ASP A 588 11.51 -3.24 20.27
CA ASP A 588 10.78 -2.18 19.57
C ASP A 588 9.54 -2.79 18.93
N ASP A 589 8.35 -2.30 19.31
CA ASP A 589 7.08 -2.80 18.76
C ASP A 589 6.75 -2.17 17.39
N GLY A 590 7.43 -1.09 17.01
CA GLY A 590 7.21 -0.34 15.78
C GLY A 590 6.32 0.90 15.94
N SER A 591 6.33 1.74 14.90
CA SER A 591 5.69 3.06 14.86
C SER A 591 4.49 3.14 13.91
N ASP A 592 4.03 2.00 13.39
CA ASP A 592 3.04 1.87 12.31
C ASP A 592 1.64 1.50 12.81
N HIS A 593 1.39 1.60 14.11
CA HIS A 593 0.09 1.30 14.70
C HIS A 593 -0.83 2.52 14.72
N ASP A 594 -2.14 2.28 14.65
CA ASP A 594 -3.17 3.30 14.76
C ASP A 594 -3.38 3.78 16.21
N GLY A 595 -3.06 2.96 17.20
CA GLY A 595 -3.20 3.27 18.63
C GLY A 595 -3.03 2.05 19.54
N VAL A 596 -3.00 2.31 20.85
CA VAL A 596 -2.88 1.29 21.91
C VAL A 596 -4.27 0.97 22.47
N THR A 597 -4.58 -0.31 22.69
CA THR A 597 -5.90 -0.78 23.16
C THR A 597 -5.87 -1.46 24.51
N ASN A 598 -4.78 -2.14 24.85
CA ASN A 598 -4.63 -2.78 26.14
C ASN A 598 -3.17 -2.72 26.58
N ILE A 599 -2.95 -2.52 27.87
CA ILE A 599 -1.62 -2.52 28.48
C ILE A 599 -1.65 -3.46 29.66
N THR A 600 -0.90 -4.56 29.59
CA THR A 600 -0.74 -5.50 30.70
C THR A 600 0.59 -5.24 31.37
N VAL A 601 0.58 -4.88 32.65
CA VAL A 601 1.77 -4.66 33.48
C VAL A 601 1.81 -5.69 34.60
N ARG A 602 2.92 -6.40 34.76
CA ARG A 602 3.14 -7.29 35.90
C ARG A 602 4.18 -6.72 36.84
N ILE A 603 3.83 -6.71 38.13
CA ILE A 603 4.61 -6.06 39.18
C ILE A 603 5.03 -7.09 40.22
N ASN A 604 6.23 -6.89 40.79
CA ASN A 604 6.62 -7.48 42.06
C ASN A 604 7.28 -6.43 42.98
N TRP A 605 7.75 -6.87 44.15
CA TRP A 605 8.41 -6.01 45.13
C TRP A 605 9.79 -5.47 44.68
N LEU A 606 10.32 -5.95 43.55
CA LEU A 606 11.58 -5.54 42.94
C LEU A 606 11.39 -4.66 41.69
N GLY A 607 10.15 -4.36 41.28
CA GLY A 607 9.86 -3.49 40.13
C GLY A 607 8.86 -4.06 39.13
N ILE A 608 8.83 -3.46 37.93
CA ILE A 608 8.02 -3.91 36.80
C ILE A 608 8.71 -5.11 36.14
N GLN A 609 8.09 -6.28 36.21
CA GLN A 609 8.64 -7.52 35.67
C GLN A 609 8.52 -7.60 34.16
N TYR A 610 7.31 -7.32 33.67
CA TYR A 610 7.07 -7.20 32.24
C TYR A 610 5.93 -6.23 31.95
N VAL A 611 5.91 -5.80 30.71
CA VAL A 611 4.85 -5.00 30.11
C VAL A 611 4.51 -5.60 28.74
N ARG A 612 3.23 -5.62 28.39
CA ARG A 612 2.73 -5.98 27.06
C ARG A 612 1.76 -4.91 26.59
N PHE A 613 1.87 -4.51 25.33
CA PHE A 613 0.97 -3.57 24.69
C PHE A 613 0.22 -4.27 23.57
N ASP A 614 -1.10 -4.22 23.57
CA ASP A 614 -1.91 -4.65 22.43
C ASP A 614 -2.34 -3.40 21.63
N TYR A 615 -2.22 -3.48 20.32
CA TYR A 615 -2.35 -2.35 19.40
C TYR A 615 -3.54 -2.53 18.44
N VAL A 616 -3.90 -1.45 17.76
CA VAL A 616 -4.67 -1.51 16.51
C VAL A 616 -3.72 -1.15 15.37
N LYS A 617 -3.71 -1.95 14.31
CA LYS A 617 -2.97 -1.68 13.08
C LYS A 617 -3.89 -1.89 11.89
N ASP A 618 -4.03 -0.86 11.06
CA ASP A 618 -4.95 -0.84 9.92
C ASP A 618 -6.41 -1.16 10.29
N GLY A 619 -6.85 -0.68 11.46
CA GLY A 619 -8.18 -0.93 12.02
C GLY A 619 -8.38 -2.33 12.59
N GLN A 620 -7.36 -3.19 12.58
CA GLN A 620 -7.39 -4.56 13.11
C GLN A 620 -6.65 -4.68 14.44
N PRO A 621 -7.12 -5.51 15.38
CA PRO A 621 -6.40 -5.76 16.63
C PRO A 621 -5.10 -6.54 16.38
N LYS A 622 -4.00 -6.10 16.99
CA LYS A 622 -2.67 -6.72 16.95
C LYS A 622 -2.15 -6.90 18.37
N ASN A 623 -2.02 -8.14 18.81
CA ASN A 623 -1.41 -8.44 20.11
C ASN A 623 0.10 -8.14 20.04
N GLY A 624 0.63 -7.42 21.02
CA GLY A 624 2.07 -7.10 21.07
C GLY A 624 2.89 -8.11 21.87
N GLY A 625 4.21 -7.94 21.77
CA GLY A 625 5.19 -8.76 22.48
C GLY A 625 5.20 -8.47 23.98
N GLN A 626 5.55 -9.49 24.77
CA GLN A 626 5.83 -9.29 26.20
C GLN A 626 7.28 -8.84 26.38
N HIS A 627 7.46 -7.72 27.06
CA HIS A 627 8.77 -7.12 27.30
C HIS A 627 9.15 -7.23 28.77
N GLY A 628 10.06 -8.16 29.09
CA GLY A 628 10.51 -8.50 30.45
C GLY A 628 10.23 -9.96 30.86
N GLY A 629 10.68 -10.35 32.06
CA GLY A 629 10.74 -11.75 32.50
C GLY A 629 9.59 -12.21 33.41
N LYS A 630 9.13 -13.47 33.24
CA LYS A 630 8.21 -14.12 34.20
C LYS A 630 9.00 -14.91 35.23
N SER A 631 9.39 -14.29 36.35
CA SER A 631 9.94 -15.02 37.50
C SER A 631 9.18 -14.68 38.81
N GLY A 632 8.89 -15.68 39.65
CA GLY A 632 8.24 -15.48 40.97
C GLY A 632 6.74 -15.14 40.99
N ARG A 633 6.20 -14.84 42.19
CA ARG A 633 4.81 -14.39 42.44
C ARG A 633 4.65 -12.92 42.02
N GLY A 634 3.55 -12.61 41.33
CA GLY A 634 3.20 -11.25 40.87
C GLY A 634 1.87 -11.26 40.13
N HIS A 635 1.11 -10.17 40.24
CA HIS A 635 -0.23 -10.02 39.65
C HIS A 635 -0.15 -9.12 38.40
N PRO A 636 -0.71 -9.54 37.26
CA PRO A 636 -0.89 -8.66 36.12
C PRO A 636 -2.01 -7.65 36.40
N LEU A 637 -1.80 -6.43 35.95
CA LEU A 637 -2.75 -5.33 35.97
C LEU A 637 -2.98 -4.88 34.52
N ASP A 638 -4.23 -4.78 34.13
CA ASP A 638 -4.61 -4.40 32.77
C ASP A 638 -5.15 -2.97 32.72
N VAL A 639 -4.68 -2.19 31.76
CA VAL A 639 -5.23 -0.88 31.39
C VAL A 639 -5.88 -1.01 30.03
N VAL A 640 -7.21 -1.09 30.01
CA VAL A 640 -7.99 -1.11 28.78
C VAL A 640 -8.23 0.32 28.29
N ILE A 641 -7.89 0.57 27.03
CA ILE A 641 -8.04 1.84 26.33
C ILE A 641 -9.09 1.66 25.24
N ASN A 642 -10.19 2.40 25.35
CA ASN A 642 -11.32 2.33 24.42
C ASN A 642 -11.05 3.09 23.10
N HIS A 643 -10.17 2.56 22.25
CA HIS A 643 -9.86 3.13 20.93
C HIS A 643 -11.11 3.14 20.00
N PRO A 644 -11.34 4.15 19.13
CA PRO A 644 -10.48 5.32 18.89
C PRO A 644 -10.74 6.52 19.82
N ASP A 645 -11.88 6.53 20.53
CA ASP A 645 -12.34 7.67 21.33
C ASP A 645 -11.43 7.94 22.54
N GLU A 646 -10.83 6.87 23.09
CA GLU A 646 -9.81 6.93 24.12
C GLU A 646 -8.44 6.55 23.51
N HIS A 647 -7.43 7.38 23.77
CA HIS A 647 -6.06 7.16 23.32
C HIS A 647 -5.06 7.61 24.38
N LEU A 648 -3.89 6.97 24.37
CA LEU A 648 -2.83 7.26 25.33
C LEU A 648 -2.14 8.58 24.99
N VAL A 649 -1.97 9.47 25.97
CA VAL A 649 -1.37 10.81 25.79
C VAL A 649 -0.05 10.97 26.52
N SER A 650 0.13 10.28 27.65
CA SER A 650 1.40 10.27 28.37
C SER A 650 1.63 8.99 29.18
N VAL A 651 2.91 8.73 29.45
CA VAL A 651 3.37 7.71 30.39
C VAL A 651 4.29 8.38 31.40
N GLU A 652 4.00 8.19 32.67
CA GLU A 652 4.80 8.70 33.78
C GLU A 652 5.38 7.53 34.55
N GLY A 653 6.62 7.64 35.01
CA GLY A 653 7.23 6.57 35.78
C GLY A 653 8.50 7.00 36.49
N TRP A 654 9.15 6.05 37.14
CA TRP A 654 10.48 6.23 37.70
C TRP A 654 11.28 4.93 37.73
N TYR A 655 12.59 5.07 37.73
CA TYR A 655 13.54 3.97 37.88
C TYR A 655 14.51 4.23 39.03
N ASP A 656 15.02 3.16 39.63
CA ASP A 656 15.99 3.23 40.72
C ASP A 656 17.44 3.32 40.22
N SER A 657 18.40 3.36 41.14
CA SER A 657 19.84 3.33 40.82
C SER A 657 20.31 2.05 40.12
N SER A 658 19.50 0.98 40.15
CA SER A 658 19.71 -0.25 39.36
C SER A 658 19.21 -0.13 37.92
N ASN A 659 18.69 1.05 37.53
CA ASN A 659 18.07 1.34 36.25
C ASN A 659 16.93 0.38 35.89
N THR A 660 16.15 -0.05 36.88
CA THR A 660 14.94 -0.86 36.69
C THR A 660 13.72 0.02 36.90
N ILE A 661 12.71 -0.09 36.05
CA ILE A 661 11.47 0.67 36.18
C ILE A 661 10.71 0.16 37.41
N MET A 662 10.52 1.03 38.39
CA MET A 662 9.95 0.72 39.70
C MET A 662 8.46 0.99 39.76
N GLY A 663 8.01 2.04 39.09
CA GLY A 663 6.60 2.37 38.98
C GLY A 663 6.28 3.12 37.70
N ILE A 664 5.08 2.87 37.18
CA ILE A 664 4.57 3.41 35.92
C ILE A 664 3.09 3.76 36.04
N GLN A 665 2.67 4.79 35.33
CA GLN A 665 1.28 5.24 35.25
C GLN A 665 0.98 5.70 33.83
N PHE A 666 -0.19 5.33 33.33
CA PHE A 666 -0.63 5.62 31.97
C PHE A 666 -1.74 6.65 32.02
N LYS A 667 -1.64 7.69 31.19
CA LYS A 667 -2.67 8.72 31.07
C LYS A 667 -3.23 8.72 29.66
N THR A 668 -4.55 8.65 29.56
CA THR A 668 -5.31 8.80 28.31
C THR A 668 -5.94 10.19 28.26
N ASN A 669 -6.54 10.52 27.12
CA ASN A 669 -7.37 11.72 26.98
C ASN A 669 -8.65 11.67 27.84
N GLN A 670 -9.04 10.53 28.40
CA GLN A 670 -10.27 10.38 29.19
C GLN A 670 -10.02 10.05 30.66
N LYS A 671 -8.96 9.32 30.99
CA LYS A 671 -8.68 8.87 32.36
C LYS A 671 -7.18 8.69 32.62
N THR A 672 -6.82 8.61 33.89
CA THR A 672 -5.49 8.20 34.32
C THR A 672 -5.61 6.83 34.97
N SER A 673 -4.72 5.89 34.63
CA SER A 673 -4.68 4.58 35.27
C SER A 673 -4.29 4.70 36.75
N ASP A 674 -4.55 3.64 37.52
CA ASP A 674 -3.91 3.49 38.82
C ASP A 674 -2.39 3.48 38.66
N TYR A 675 -1.71 3.90 39.72
CA TYR A 675 -0.27 3.88 39.76
C TYR A 675 0.22 2.44 39.97
N MET A 676 1.04 1.95 39.05
CA MET A 676 1.48 0.57 38.99
C MET A 676 2.94 0.48 39.40
N GLY A 677 3.23 0.05 40.64
CA GLY A 677 4.59 -0.24 41.08
C GLY A 677 4.83 0.13 42.53
N SER A 678 6.10 0.28 42.90
CA SER A 678 6.47 0.90 44.18
C SER A 678 6.34 2.42 44.09
N GLY A 679 5.84 3.04 45.16
CA GLY A 679 5.74 4.50 45.25
C GLY A 679 7.12 5.15 45.10
N PHE A 680 7.14 6.34 44.51
CA PHE A 680 8.39 7.06 44.24
C PHE A 680 9.21 7.27 45.52
N ASN A 681 10.48 6.87 45.46
CA ASN A 681 11.47 7.14 46.49
C ASN A 681 12.41 8.27 46.04
N GLU A 682 12.35 9.41 46.73
CA GLU A 682 13.18 10.60 46.45
C GLU A 682 14.68 10.34 46.65
N ASP A 683 15.06 9.38 47.50
CA ASP A 683 16.45 9.09 47.84
C ASP A 683 17.16 8.21 46.80
N THR A 684 16.41 7.42 46.02
CA THR A 684 16.98 6.40 45.12
C THR A 684 16.41 6.40 43.70
N GLY A 685 15.41 7.25 43.42
CA GLY A 685 14.62 7.20 42.19
C GLY A 685 14.76 8.41 41.26
N THR A 686 14.73 8.18 39.95
CA THR A 686 14.63 9.22 38.92
C THR A 686 13.29 9.14 38.19
N LYS A 687 12.50 10.23 38.22
CA LYS A 687 11.21 10.33 37.50
C LYS A 687 11.42 10.63 36.02
N PHE A 688 10.53 10.12 35.19
CA PHE A 688 10.43 10.46 33.77
C PHE A 688 8.97 10.63 33.35
N ILE A 689 8.78 11.41 32.28
CA ILE A 689 7.50 11.60 31.62
C ILE A 689 7.73 11.47 30.12
N LEU A 690 7.02 10.55 29.48
CA LEU A 690 6.91 10.46 28.04
C LEU A 690 5.62 11.17 27.63
N GLN A 691 5.74 12.39 27.14
CA GLN A 691 4.61 13.18 26.67
C GLN A 691 5.06 14.12 25.55
N VAL A 692 4.22 14.24 24.51
CA VAL A 692 4.33 15.28 23.50
C VAL A 692 2.99 15.99 23.41
N GLN A 693 3.01 17.32 23.45
CA GLN A 693 1.80 18.13 23.35
C GLN A 693 1.08 17.86 22.01
N ASP A 694 -0.25 17.79 22.04
CA ASP A 694 -1.13 17.60 20.87
C ASP A 694 -0.89 16.31 20.05
N LYS A 695 -0.30 15.28 20.68
CA LYS A 695 -0.06 13.96 20.08
C LYS A 695 -0.51 12.82 21.00
N LYS A 696 -0.88 11.68 20.40
CA LYS A 696 -1.13 10.42 21.09
C LYS A 696 0.05 9.46 20.92
N ILE A 697 0.22 8.56 21.88
CA ILE A 697 1.18 7.46 21.81
C ILE A 697 0.59 6.32 20.98
N ILE A 698 1.37 5.83 20.02
CA ILE A 698 0.99 4.76 19.09
C ILE A 698 1.92 3.55 19.14
N GLY A 699 3.05 3.63 19.82
CA GLY A 699 4.01 2.52 19.88
C GLY A 699 5.02 2.70 21.00
N PHE A 700 5.72 1.63 21.35
CA PHE A 700 6.72 1.62 22.41
C PHE A 700 8.00 0.91 21.98
N HIS A 701 9.11 1.31 22.59
CA HIS A 701 10.43 0.67 22.46
C HIS A 701 11.17 0.76 23.79
N GLY A 702 12.27 0.03 23.97
CA GLY A 702 13.09 0.11 25.17
C GLY A 702 14.03 -1.06 25.35
N PHE A 703 14.46 -1.27 26.60
CA PHE A 703 15.34 -2.38 26.98
C PHE A 703 14.72 -3.19 28.12
N ASN A 704 14.96 -4.50 28.11
CA ASN A 704 14.51 -5.41 29.15
C ASN A 704 15.53 -6.51 29.44
N ALA A 705 15.52 -7.03 30.67
CA ALA A 705 16.25 -8.23 31.04
C ALA A 705 15.33 -9.15 31.85
N GLY A 706 15.66 -9.41 33.11
CA GLY A 706 14.72 -10.04 34.06
C GLY A 706 13.54 -9.15 34.44
N TYR A 707 13.65 -7.84 34.20
CA TYR A 707 12.68 -6.77 34.50
C TYR A 707 12.63 -5.78 33.34
N LEU A 708 11.69 -4.82 33.40
CA LEU A 708 11.68 -3.68 32.49
C LEU A 708 12.75 -2.67 32.89
N ASN A 709 13.74 -2.45 32.02
CA ASN A 709 14.87 -1.55 32.29
C ASN A 709 14.63 -0.15 31.77
N SER A 710 14.02 -0.01 30.60
CA SER A 710 13.64 1.29 30.05
C SER A 710 12.42 1.21 29.14
N ILE A 711 11.79 2.36 28.94
CA ILE A 711 10.65 2.53 28.05
C ILE A 711 10.71 3.88 27.34
N GLY A 712 10.51 3.86 26.03
CA GLY A 712 10.35 5.00 25.13
C GLY A 712 9.08 4.85 24.31
N ALA A 713 8.66 5.91 23.62
CA ALA A 713 7.37 5.94 22.94
C ALA A 713 7.41 6.63 21.57
N TYR A 714 6.53 6.17 20.68
CA TYR A 714 6.23 6.79 19.39
C TYR A 714 4.95 7.61 19.48
N PHE A 715 4.98 8.85 19.01
CA PHE A 715 3.89 9.82 19.08
C PHE A 715 3.38 10.18 17.68
N ALA A 716 2.07 10.15 17.50
CA ALA A 716 1.39 10.62 16.30
C ALA A 716 0.38 11.74 16.62
N PRO A 717 0.11 12.66 15.68
CA PRO A 717 -0.91 13.69 15.85
C PRO A 717 -2.29 13.11 16.21
N LEU A 718 -3.05 13.87 17.01
CA LEU A 718 -4.42 13.52 17.37
C LEU A 718 -5.31 13.47 16.11
N SER A 719 -5.85 12.30 15.78
CA SER A 719 -6.89 12.16 14.75
C SER A 719 -8.25 12.14 15.43
N PHE A 720 -9.13 13.08 15.06
CA PHE A 720 -10.49 13.14 15.59
C PHE A 720 -11.37 12.06 14.97
N THR A 721 -12.01 11.26 15.83
CA THR A 721 -13.32 10.67 15.57
C THR A 721 -14.31 11.51 16.35
N THR A 722 -15.11 12.35 15.69
CA THR A 722 -16.31 12.90 16.34
C THR A 722 -17.34 13.39 15.32
N ALA A 723 -18.59 13.00 15.61
CA ALA A 723 -19.89 13.58 15.25
C ALA A 723 -19.91 14.68 14.16
N ILE A 724 -20.69 14.40 13.12
CA ILE A 724 -21.00 15.31 12.02
C ILE A 724 -21.67 16.58 12.58
N PRO A 725 -21.12 17.78 12.34
CA PRO A 725 -21.86 19.02 12.49
C PRO A 725 -22.87 19.12 11.33
N ILE A 726 -24.15 19.26 11.68
CA ILE A 726 -25.24 19.51 10.74
C ILE A 726 -25.01 20.85 10.03
N VAL A 727 -24.85 20.82 8.70
CA VAL A 727 -25.10 21.97 7.81
C VAL A 727 -26.30 21.58 6.93
N PRO A 728 -27.33 22.44 6.78
CA PRO A 728 -28.66 22.00 6.40
C PRO A 728 -28.75 21.71 4.90
N SER A 729 -29.03 20.45 4.56
CA SER A 729 -29.42 20.04 3.22
C SER A 729 -30.88 20.44 2.92
N LYS A 730 -31.09 20.92 1.69
CA LYS A 730 -32.39 21.30 1.12
C LYS A 730 -33.42 20.18 1.35
N LYS A 731 -34.51 20.55 2.00
CA LYS A 731 -35.68 19.72 2.36
C LYS A 731 -36.35 19.10 1.14
N LEU A 732 -36.64 17.79 1.19
CA LEU A 732 -37.84 17.23 0.54
C LEU A 732 -38.38 15.93 1.15
N GLY A 733 -38.16 15.70 2.46
CA GLY A 733 -38.85 14.68 3.25
C GLY A 733 -38.84 15.06 4.74
N THR A 734 -39.78 14.56 5.53
CA THR A 734 -39.77 14.79 6.99
C THR A 734 -38.64 13.98 7.61
N LYS A 735 -37.74 14.66 8.33
CA LYS A 735 -36.63 14.00 9.03
C LYS A 735 -37.19 13.19 10.19
N TRP A 736 -36.70 11.97 10.35
CA TRP A 736 -37.01 11.10 11.47
C TRP A 736 -35.73 10.43 11.96
N ASP A 737 -35.69 10.16 13.24
CA ASP A 737 -34.59 9.48 13.91
C ASP A 737 -35.20 8.70 15.07
N ASP A 738 -35.02 7.37 15.07
CA ASP A 738 -35.49 6.53 16.16
C ASP A 738 -34.50 6.54 17.34
N GLY A 739 -33.24 6.94 17.13
CA GLY A 739 -32.14 6.81 18.06
C GLY A 739 -31.52 5.42 18.09
N ALA A 740 -30.46 5.23 18.88
CA ALA A 740 -29.78 3.95 19.07
C ALA A 740 -30.35 3.19 20.27
N TYR A 741 -30.76 1.93 20.06
CA TYR A 741 -31.28 1.05 21.11
C TYR A 741 -30.31 -0.09 21.44
N LYS A 742 -30.68 -0.97 22.39
CA LYS A 742 -29.88 -2.17 22.69
C LYS A 742 -29.95 -3.22 21.59
N LYS A 743 -31.10 -3.36 20.92
CA LYS A 743 -31.32 -4.37 19.88
C LYS A 743 -32.58 -4.09 19.05
N VAL A 744 -32.51 -4.33 17.74
CA VAL A 744 -33.70 -4.44 16.86
C VAL A 744 -34.32 -5.82 17.03
N THR A 745 -35.65 -5.89 17.16
CA THR A 745 -36.38 -7.15 17.36
C THR A 745 -37.30 -7.51 16.22
N LYS A 746 -37.88 -6.52 15.55
CA LYS A 746 -38.78 -6.75 14.42
C LYS A 746 -38.63 -5.63 13.41
N VAL A 747 -38.65 -5.99 12.14
CA VAL A 747 -38.53 -5.07 11.01
C VAL A 747 -39.78 -5.20 10.15
N PHE A 748 -40.33 -4.07 9.74
CA PHE A 748 -41.47 -3.98 8.84
C PHE A 748 -41.07 -3.11 7.64
N VAL A 749 -41.27 -3.63 6.43
CA VAL A 749 -40.97 -2.96 5.16
C VAL A 749 -42.25 -2.88 4.32
N GLY A 750 -42.74 -1.68 4.09
CA GLY A 750 -43.93 -1.40 3.27
C GLY A 750 -43.52 -1.11 1.84
N LEU A 751 -44.06 -1.87 0.90
CA LEU A 751 -43.77 -1.72 -0.53
C LEU A 751 -44.70 -0.66 -1.18
N GLY A 752 -44.21 0.01 -2.21
CA GLY A 752 -44.96 0.95 -3.05
C GLY A 752 -44.70 0.75 -4.53
N GLU A 753 -45.45 1.48 -5.37
CA GLU A 753 -45.37 1.36 -6.84
C GLU A 753 -43.96 1.61 -7.38
N ASP A 754 -43.25 2.57 -6.78
CA ASP A 754 -41.92 3.03 -7.22
C ASP A 754 -40.76 2.55 -6.32
N GLY A 755 -41.01 1.75 -5.27
CA GLY A 755 -39.97 1.36 -4.31
C GLY A 755 -40.47 0.99 -2.92
N ILE A 756 -39.72 1.36 -1.89
CA ILE A 756 -40.10 1.23 -0.48
C ILE A 756 -40.94 2.45 -0.07
N ALA A 757 -42.20 2.21 0.28
CA ALA A 757 -43.15 3.24 0.66
C ALA A 757 -43.07 3.60 2.15
N ALA A 758 -42.78 2.61 3.01
CA ALA A 758 -42.68 2.84 4.45
C ALA A 758 -41.75 1.84 5.15
N VAL A 759 -41.23 2.20 6.32
CA VAL A 759 -40.52 1.29 7.24
C VAL A 759 -40.97 1.51 8.68
N LYS A 760 -40.86 0.46 9.49
CA LYS A 760 -41.06 0.50 10.94
C LYS A 760 -40.15 -0.54 11.61
N PHE A 761 -39.68 -0.24 12.82
CA PHE A 761 -38.76 -1.09 13.56
C PHE A 761 -39.15 -1.18 15.04
N ASP A 762 -39.32 -2.37 15.57
CA ASP A 762 -39.51 -2.56 17.02
C ASP A 762 -38.17 -2.90 17.69
N TYR A 763 -37.92 -2.30 18.84
CA TYR A 763 -36.64 -2.40 19.56
C TYR A 763 -36.81 -2.96 20.97
N ILE A 764 -35.69 -3.40 21.54
CA ILE A 764 -35.52 -3.59 22.99
C ILE A 764 -34.54 -2.53 23.48
N ASN A 765 -34.91 -1.86 24.57
CA ASN A 765 -34.00 -1.06 25.36
C ASN A 765 -34.01 -1.61 26.79
N ASP A 766 -32.89 -2.19 27.21
CA ASP A 766 -32.77 -2.93 28.47
C ASP A 766 -33.85 -4.03 28.64
N SER A 767 -34.82 -3.82 29.53
CA SER A 767 -35.86 -4.80 29.89
C SER A 767 -37.24 -4.53 29.26
N TYR A 768 -37.40 -3.45 28.49
CA TYR A 768 -38.69 -3.04 27.94
C TYR A 768 -38.68 -2.97 26.41
N ARG A 769 -39.82 -3.30 25.80
CA ARG A 769 -40.04 -3.22 24.36
C ARG A 769 -40.42 -1.79 23.96
N VAL A 770 -39.82 -1.32 22.88
CA VAL A 770 -40.13 -0.03 22.24
C VAL A 770 -40.74 -0.34 20.88
N TYR A 771 -42.02 -0.03 20.70
CA TYR A 771 -42.69 -0.21 19.42
C TYR A 771 -42.37 0.95 18.49
N GLY A 772 -41.94 0.64 17.27
CA GLY A 772 -41.53 1.62 16.28
C GLY A 772 -42.66 2.50 15.78
N VAL A 773 -42.31 3.70 15.34
CA VAL A 773 -43.22 4.59 14.61
C VAL A 773 -43.07 4.31 13.12
N GLU A 774 -44.20 4.27 12.42
CA GLU A 774 -44.22 4.11 10.96
C GLU A 774 -43.63 5.34 10.27
N ARG A 775 -42.71 5.11 9.32
CA ARG A 775 -41.99 6.14 8.56
C ARG A 775 -42.32 5.98 7.08
N GLY A 776 -43.10 6.91 6.52
CA GLY A 776 -43.66 6.82 5.17
C GLY A 776 -45.17 6.58 5.17
N LYS A 777 -45.75 6.27 4.01
CA LYS A 777 -47.16 5.85 3.90
C LYS A 777 -47.25 4.60 3.03
N PRO A 778 -47.57 3.42 3.59
CA PRO A 778 -47.65 2.18 2.82
C PRO A 778 -48.76 2.29 1.77
N THR A 779 -48.53 1.66 0.62
CA THR A 779 -49.59 1.47 -0.38
C THR A 779 -50.60 0.41 0.11
N LEU A 780 -51.68 0.19 -0.65
CA LEU A 780 -52.73 -0.81 -0.38
C LEU A 780 -52.22 -2.27 -0.17
N LEU A 781 -50.93 -2.53 -0.37
CA LEU A 781 -50.29 -3.85 -0.29
C LEU A 781 -49.75 -4.24 1.11
N GLY A 782 -49.73 -3.33 2.09
CA GLY A 782 -49.32 -3.64 3.48
C GLY A 782 -47.81 -3.73 3.72
N PHE A 783 -47.41 -4.31 4.87
CA PHE A 783 -46.01 -4.51 5.29
C PHE A 783 -45.57 -5.96 5.13
N GLU A 784 -44.37 -6.17 4.59
CA GLU A 784 -43.61 -7.39 4.83
C GLU A 784 -42.83 -7.27 6.14
N GLU A 785 -42.83 -8.30 6.97
CA GLU A 785 -42.21 -8.25 8.29
C GLU A 785 -41.37 -9.49 8.60
N PHE A 786 -40.31 -9.30 9.39
CA PHE A 786 -39.55 -10.39 9.98
C PHE A 786 -39.14 -10.07 11.41
N THR A 787 -39.06 -11.11 12.24
CA THR A 787 -38.67 -11.02 13.64
C THR A 787 -37.28 -11.62 13.81
N LEU A 788 -36.42 -10.93 14.55
CA LEU A 788 -35.06 -11.35 14.85
C LEU A 788 -35.05 -12.23 16.11
N GLU A 789 -34.42 -13.41 16.00
CA GLU A 789 -34.23 -14.33 17.13
C GLU A 789 -33.41 -13.71 18.26
N SER A 790 -33.41 -14.30 19.47
CA SER A 790 -32.71 -13.75 20.64
C SER A 790 -31.22 -13.48 20.42
N TYR A 791 -30.56 -14.25 19.55
CA TYR A 791 -29.13 -14.12 19.18
C TYR A 791 -28.91 -13.55 17.78
N GLU A 792 -29.99 -13.31 17.04
CA GLU A 792 -29.91 -12.69 15.71
C GLU A 792 -29.91 -11.17 15.87
N TYR A 793 -28.95 -10.50 15.26
CA TYR A 793 -28.84 -9.05 15.21
C TYR A 793 -28.39 -8.62 13.82
N ILE A 794 -28.84 -7.44 13.41
CA ILE A 794 -28.53 -6.89 12.08
C ILE A 794 -27.06 -6.48 12.07
N THR A 795 -26.27 -7.04 11.18
CA THR A 795 -24.85 -6.73 10.99
C THR A 795 -24.64 -5.72 9.87
N ALA A 796 -25.45 -5.81 8.81
CA ALA A 796 -25.34 -4.92 7.66
C ALA A 796 -26.72 -4.63 7.05
N LEU A 797 -26.85 -3.47 6.40
CA LEU A 797 -28.01 -3.08 5.61
C LEU A 797 -27.54 -2.68 4.21
N SER A 798 -28.19 -3.14 3.16
CA SER A 798 -27.90 -2.69 1.79
C SER A 798 -29.19 -2.50 1.02
N GLY A 799 -29.15 -1.74 -0.07
CA GLY A 799 -30.35 -1.42 -0.82
C GLY A 799 -30.04 -0.61 -2.07
N TYR A 800 -31.09 -0.21 -2.78
CA TYR A 800 -30.97 0.65 -3.94
C TYR A 800 -31.79 1.93 -3.72
N THR A 801 -31.33 3.06 -4.24
CA THR A 801 -32.08 4.33 -4.28
C THR A 801 -32.23 4.79 -5.72
N LYS A 802 -33.29 5.51 -6.03
CA LYS A 802 -33.50 6.11 -7.35
C LYS A 802 -34.17 7.46 -7.18
N THR A 803 -33.68 8.46 -7.89
CA THR A 803 -34.33 9.77 -7.95
C THR A 803 -35.45 9.73 -8.98
N LEU A 804 -36.70 9.89 -8.54
CA LEU A 804 -37.90 9.95 -9.38
C LEU A 804 -38.59 11.31 -9.17
N SER A 805 -38.86 12.03 -10.26
CA SER A 805 -39.64 13.29 -10.22
C SER A 805 -39.16 14.32 -9.18
N MET A 806 -37.84 14.46 -9.01
CA MET A 806 -37.16 15.32 -8.01
C MET A 806 -37.27 14.87 -6.54
N GLN A 807 -37.61 13.59 -6.29
CA GLN A 807 -37.54 12.97 -4.96
C GLN A 807 -36.63 11.74 -5.01
N ASP A 808 -35.73 11.63 -4.05
CA ASP A 808 -34.98 10.39 -3.84
C ASP A 808 -35.91 9.37 -3.20
N VAL A 809 -35.90 8.14 -3.72
CA VAL A 809 -36.73 7.04 -3.25
C VAL A 809 -35.84 5.83 -3.00
N VAL A 810 -35.92 5.25 -1.81
CA VAL A 810 -35.32 3.94 -1.54
C VAL A 810 -36.14 2.89 -2.27
N THR A 811 -35.57 2.21 -3.26
CA THR A 811 -36.27 1.27 -4.13
C THR A 811 -36.20 -0.16 -3.63
N SER A 812 -35.17 -0.50 -2.85
CA SER A 812 -35.08 -1.79 -2.18
C SER A 812 -34.24 -1.78 -0.89
N LEU A 813 -34.50 -2.75 0.00
CA LEU A 813 -33.76 -2.98 1.24
C LEU A 813 -33.45 -4.46 1.44
N THR A 814 -32.23 -4.76 1.89
CA THR A 814 -31.73 -6.09 2.22
C THR A 814 -31.02 -6.01 3.57
N PHE A 815 -31.50 -6.76 4.55
CA PHE A 815 -30.95 -6.78 5.91
C PHE A 815 -30.11 -8.04 6.08
N THR A 816 -28.84 -7.88 6.38
CA THR A 816 -27.94 -8.99 6.73
C THR A 816 -27.79 -9.05 8.24
N THR A 817 -27.89 -10.25 8.79
CA THR A 817 -27.70 -10.52 10.21
C THR A 817 -26.52 -11.46 10.41
N ASN A 818 -26.13 -11.66 11.67
CA ASN A 818 -25.14 -12.67 12.04
C ASN A 818 -25.60 -14.12 11.78
N MET A 819 -26.85 -14.36 11.37
CA MET A 819 -27.36 -15.71 11.09
C MET A 819 -27.74 -15.90 9.62
N LYS A 820 -28.45 -14.95 9.03
CA LYS A 820 -28.97 -15.02 7.65
C LYS A 820 -29.30 -13.64 7.08
N THR A 821 -29.74 -13.60 5.83
CA THR A 821 -30.14 -12.37 5.14
C THR A 821 -31.65 -12.35 4.88
N TYR A 822 -32.29 -11.20 5.10
CA TYR A 822 -33.69 -10.92 4.82
C TYR A 822 -33.83 -9.92 3.67
N GLY A 823 -34.78 -10.14 2.78
CA GLY A 823 -34.96 -9.40 1.54
C GLY A 823 -34.30 -10.08 0.33
N PRO A 824 -34.08 -9.37 -0.79
CA PRO A 824 -34.37 -7.95 -1.00
C PRO A 824 -35.88 -7.66 -1.00
N TYR A 825 -36.28 -6.68 -0.21
CA TYR A 825 -37.60 -6.09 -0.26
C TYR A 825 -37.60 -4.99 -1.33
N GLY A 826 -38.60 -4.95 -2.21
CA GLY A 826 -38.69 -3.96 -3.29
C GLY A 826 -37.84 -4.29 -4.54
N ASN A 827 -37.70 -3.32 -5.44
CA ASN A 827 -37.04 -3.50 -6.74
C ASN A 827 -35.60 -2.98 -6.69
N LYS A 828 -34.63 -3.85 -7.03
CA LYS A 828 -33.20 -3.50 -7.16
C LYS A 828 -32.95 -2.60 -8.37
N SER A 829 -33.32 -1.33 -8.28
CA SER A 829 -33.25 -0.37 -9.38
C SER A 829 -32.73 0.99 -8.90
N GLY A 830 -31.76 1.54 -9.63
CA GLY A 830 -31.06 2.77 -9.23
C GLY A 830 -29.68 2.50 -8.62
N PHE A 831 -29.22 3.36 -7.73
CA PHE A 831 -27.89 3.37 -7.12
C PHE A 831 -27.83 2.46 -5.89
N LEU A 832 -26.81 1.60 -5.82
CA LEU A 832 -26.58 0.73 -4.68
C LEU A 832 -26.04 1.53 -3.49
N PHE A 833 -26.59 1.31 -2.29
CA PHE A 833 -26.02 1.76 -1.03
C PHE A 833 -25.83 0.56 -0.10
N SER A 834 -24.84 0.65 0.80
CA SER A 834 -24.60 -0.37 1.81
C SER A 834 -23.96 0.20 3.06
N PHE A 835 -24.44 -0.27 4.20
CA PHE A 835 -23.91 -0.14 5.54
C PHE A 835 -23.32 -1.51 5.92
N PRO A 836 -22.00 -1.71 5.76
CA PRO A 836 -21.36 -3.00 5.95
C PRO A 836 -21.21 -3.36 7.44
N GLU A 837 -20.90 -4.62 7.71
CA GLU A 837 -20.65 -5.09 9.07
C GLU A 837 -19.46 -4.36 9.72
N GLU A 838 -19.68 -3.84 10.92
CA GLU A 838 -18.62 -3.27 11.77
C GLU A 838 -18.26 -4.27 12.88
N THR A 839 -16.99 -4.71 12.93
CA THR A 839 -16.51 -5.69 13.92
C THR A 839 -16.86 -5.26 15.35
N GLY A 840 -17.61 -6.11 16.05
CA GLY A 840 -18.02 -5.86 17.45
C GLY A 840 -19.26 -4.97 17.61
N LYS A 841 -19.91 -4.55 16.52
CA LYS A 841 -21.15 -3.76 16.54
C LYS A 841 -22.31 -4.42 15.79
N GLN A 842 -23.52 -3.98 16.09
CA GLN A 842 -24.77 -4.30 15.41
C GLN A 842 -25.43 -3.00 14.95
N ILE A 843 -26.32 -3.07 13.97
CA ILE A 843 -27.26 -2.00 13.66
C ILE A 843 -28.40 -2.05 14.69
N ALA A 844 -28.52 -1.00 15.50
CA ALA A 844 -29.42 -0.95 16.65
C ALA A 844 -30.43 0.21 16.61
N GLY A 845 -30.46 0.95 15.50
CA GLY A 845 -31.34 2.09 15.29
C GLY A 845 -31.29 2.55 13.84
N PHE A 846 -32.30 3.31 13.42
CA PHE A 846 -32.39 3.84 12.06
C PHE A 846 -32.80 5.32 12.09
N HIS A 847 -32.32 6.07 11.11
CA HIS A 847 -32.75 7.45 10.87
C HIS A 847 -32.81 7.75 9.38
N GLY A 848 -33.47 8.84 8.99
CA GLY A 848 -33.61 9.16 7.59
C GLY A 848 -34.63 10.26 7.29
N THR A 849 -35.14 10.25 6.07
CA THR A 849 -36.21 11.14 5.62
C THR A 849 -37.32 10.34 4.96
N SER A 850 -38.57 10.69 5.25
CA SER A 850 -39.75 10.06 4.63
C SER A 850 -40.91 11.04 4.48
N ASP A 851 -41.76 10.81 3.49
CA ASP A 851 -43.06 11.48 3.33
C ASP A 851 -44.11 10.48 2.81
N ASN A 852 -44.48 10.51 1.53
CA ASN A 852 -45.34 9.48 0.93
C ASN A 852 -44.57 8.20 0.54
N VAL A 853 -43.23 8.28 0.54
CA VAL A 853 -42.30 7.16 0.29
C VAL A 853 -41.12 7.27 1.25
N LEU A 854 -40.29 6.22 1.34
CA LEU A 854 -39.02 6.29 2.07
C LEU A 854 -37.98 6.99 1.19
N ASN A 855 -37.56 8.21 1.59
CA ASN A 855 -36.63 9.00 0.78
C ASN A 855 -35.16 8.68 1.08
N SER A 856 -34.83 8.48 2.35
CA SER A 856 -33.50 8.04 2.77
C SER A 856 -33.58 7.22 4.05
N ILE A 857 -32.59 6.35 4.22
CA ILE A 857 -32.39 5.54 5.42
C ILE A 857 -30.88 5.46 5.73
N ASP A 858 -30.57 5.51 7.00
CA ASP A 858 -29.24 5.44 7.59
C ASP A 858 -29.34 4.70 8.93
N VAL A 859 -28.20 4.29 9.50
CA VAL A 859 -28.14 3.32 10.60
C VAL A 859 -27.36 3.85 11.80
N HIS A 860 -27.83 3.52 12.99
CA HIS A 860 -27.08 3.69 14.24
C HIS A 860 -26.40 2.38 14.62
N TYR A 861 -25.06 2.39 14.68
CA TYR A 861 -24.31 1.26 15.23
C TYR A 861 -24.23 1.33 16.75
N ALA A 862 -24.48 0.19 17.40
CA ALA A 862 -24.22 0.00 18.82
C ALA A 862 -23.35 -1.24 19.02
N PRO A 863 -22.61 -1.37 20.14
CA PRO A 863 -21.94 -2.61 20.48
C PRO A 863 -22.90 -3.80 20.35
N ILE A 864 -22.42 -4.93 19.83
CA ILE A 864 -23.18 -6.20 19.86
C ILE A 864 -23.65 -6.37 21.30
N PRO A 865 -24.95 -6.65 21.54
CA PRO A 865 -25.45 -6.65 22.88
C PRO A 865 -24.71 -7.74 23.64
N ARG A 866 -23.82 -7.35 24.58
CA ARG A 866 -23.23 -8.31 25.51
C ARG A 866 -24.40 -8.94 26.22
N LEU A 867 -24.59 -10.24 25.96
CA LEU A 867 -25.59 -11.04 26.65
C LEU A 867 -25.44 -10.73 28.14
N VAL A 868 -26.53 -10.36 28.81
CA VAL A 868 -26.54 -10.24 30.26
C VAL A 868 -26.39 -11.65 30.79
N VAL A 869 -25.13 -12.11 30.85
CA VAL A 869 -24.78 -13.41 31.37
C VAL A 869 -24.95 -13.31 32.87
N GLN A 870 -25.96 -14.01 33.37
CA GLN A 870 -26.17 -14.10 34.79
C GLN A 870 -25.32 -15.25 35.33
N ARG A 871 -24.32 -14.91 36.14
CA ARG A 871 -23.49 -15.89 36.86
C ARG A 871 -24.16 -16.26 38.17
N LEU A 872 -24.39 -17.55 38.40
CA LEU A 872 -24.77 -18.06 39.73
C LEU A 872 -23.55 -18.67 40.41
N ASN A 873 -23.27 -18.21 41.64
CA ASN A 873 -22.13 -18.69 42.42
C ASN A 873 -22.14 -20.20 42.61
N ALA A 874 -20.95 -20.79 42.62
CA ALA A 874 -20.77 -22.23 42.76
C ALA A 874 -21.37 -22.73 44.09
N GLN A 875 -22.07 -23.86 44.02
CA GLN A 875 -22.72 -24.51 45.14
C GLN A 875 -22.00 -25.83 45.45
N GLY A 876 -21.75 -26.09 46.73
CA GLY A 876 -20.94 -27.21 47.22
C GLY A 876 -19.77 -26.73 48.09
N GLY A 877 -18.66 -27.47 48.08
CA GLY A 877 -17.44 -27.14 48.81
C GLY A 877 -16.48 -26.21 48.07
N THR A 878 -15.67 -25.49 48.84
CA THR A 878 -14.54 -24.68 48.35
C THR A 878 -13.21 -25.45 48.36
N GLY A 879 -13.26 -26.78 48.42
CA GLY A 879 -12.06 -27.63 48.40
C GLY A 879 -11.49 -27.75 46.99
N GLY A 880 -10.15 -27.72 46.86
CA GLY A 880 -9.47 -27.91 45.59
C GLY A 880 -9.10 -26.61 44.85
N THR A 881 -8.83 -26.73 43.54
CA THR A 881 -8.50 -25.62 42.65
C THR A 881 -9.76 -25.07 41.99
N GLU A 882 -9.83 -23.75 41.85
CA GLU A 882 -10.88 -23.08 41.07
C GLU A 882 -10.72 -23.38 39.58
N TRP A 883 -11.84 -23.55 38.88
CA TRP A 883 -11.92 -23.73 37.44
C TRP A 883 -13.10 -22.96 36.85
N ASP A 884 -12.96 -22.50 35.61
CA ASP A 884 -13.97 -21.72 34.89
C ASP A 884 -13.84 -21.98 33.38
N ASP A 885 -14.89 -22.53 32.77
CA ASP A 885 -14.92 -22.83 31.33
C ASP A 885 -15.18 -21.59 30.46
N GLY A 886 -15.52 -20.45 31.06
CA GLY A 886 -15.90 -19.22 30.39
C GLY A 886 -17.41 -19.08 30.18
N SER A 887 -17.79 -17.88 29.73
CA SER A 887 -19.18 -17.45 29.55
C SER A 887 -19.54 -17.04 28.12
N ASP A 888 -18.66 -17.33 27.16
CA ASP A 888 -18.75 -16.87 25.78
C ASP A 888 -19.15 -17.97 24.79
N HIS A 889 -19.80 -19.02 25.28
CA HIS A 889 -20.31 -20.12 24.46
C HIS A 889 -21.79 -19.95 24.09
N ASP A 890 -22.19 -20.56 22.98
CA ASP A 890 -23.56 -20.55 22.47
C ASP A 890 -24.47 -21.52 23.24
N GLY A 891 -23.91 -22.60 23.80
CA GLY A 891 -24.65 -23.63 24.52
C GLY A 891 -23.80 -24.88 24.78
N VAL A 892 -24.30 -25.81 25.60
CA VAL A 892 -23.63 -27.07 25.94
C VAL A 892 -24.02 -28.16 24.93
N THR A 893 -23.05 -28.85 24.34
CA THR A 893 -23.29 -29.94 23.36
C THR A 893 -23.11 -31.32 23.96
N ASN A 894 -22.11 -31.51 24.83
CA ASN A 894 -21.86 -32.80 25.48
C ASN A 894 -21.52 -32.59 26.95
N ILE A 895 -21.96 -33.52 27.80
CA ILE A 895 -21.65 -33.54 29.22
C ILE A 895 -21.06 -34.91 29.55
N TYR A 896 -19.85 -34.92 30.10
CA TYR A 896 -19.17 -36.11 30.56
C TYR A 896 -19.08 -36.07 32.07
N VAL A 897 -19.55 -37.12 32.73
CA VAL A 897 -19.51 -37.23 34.20
C VAL A 897 -18.97 -38.59 34.58
N ARG A 898 -18.05 -38.61 35.54
CA ARG A 898 -17.54 -39.85 36.13
C ARG A 898 -17.72 -39.81 37.64
N SER A 899 -18.16 -40.93 38.21
CA SER A 899 -18.35 -41.11 39.66
C SER A 899 -17.42 -42.20 40.20
N ASN A 900 -17.11 -42.14 41.49
CA ASN A 900 -16.48 -43.22 42.24
C ASN A 900 -17.11 -43.35 43.65
N MET A 901 -16.56 -44.22 44.50
CA MET A 901 -17.09 -44.48 45.85
C MET A 901 -17.09 -43.28 46.80
N TYR A 902 -16.44 -42.17 46.43
CA TYR A 902 -16.35 -40.94 47.22
C TYR A 902 -17.17 -39.77 46.63
N GLY A 903 -17.85 -39.96 45.49
CA GLY A 903 -18.66 -38.91 44.84
C GLY A 903 -18.39 -38.77 43.34
N ILE A 904 -18.69 -37.60 42.78
CA ILE A 904 -18.39 -37.25 41.39
C ILE A 904 -16.89 -36.97 41.27
N GLN A 905 -16.18 -37.82 40.52
CA GLN A 905 -14.73 -37.76 40.34
C GLN A 905 -14.29 -36.62 39.41
N TYR A 906 -14.93 -36.47 38.26
CA TYR A 906 -14.75 -35.32 37.39
C TYR A 906 -15.99 -35.05 36.53
N VAL A 907 -16.04 -33.82 36.01
CA VAL A 907 -16.96 -33.40 34.94
C VAL A 907 -16.19 -32.74 33.81
N ARG A 908 -16.68 -32.90 32.57
CA ARG A 908 -16.22 -32.16 31.39
C ARG A 908 -17.44 -31.75 30.57
N PHE A 909 -17.39 -30.56 29.99
CA PHE A 909 -18.45 -30.03 29.15
C PHE A 909 -17.87 -29.65 27.79
N ASP A 910 -18.49 -30.11 26.72
CA ASP A 910 -18.20 -29.58 25.39
C ASP A 910 -19.28 -28.56 25.02
N TYR A 911 -18.88 -27.55 24.26
CA TYR A 911 -19.68 -26.36 23.99
C TYR A 911 -19.79 -26.09 22.49
N ALA A 912 -20.88 -25.45 22.08
CA ALA A 912 -20.96 -24.77 20.80
C ALA A 912 -20.45 -23.33 20.98
N LYS A 913 -19.59 -22.83 20.10
CA LYS A 913 -19.09 -21.45 20.09
C LYS A 913 -18.95 -20.94 18.67
N ALA A 914 -19.68 -19.88 18.33
CA ALA A 914 -19.79 -19.36 16.96
C ALA A 914 -20.15 -20.46 15.94
N GLY A 915 -21.01 -21.39 16.33
CA GLY A 915 -21.40 -22.54 15.49
C GLY A 915 -20.35 -23.66 15.35
N GLN A 916 -19.21 -23.58 16.04
CA GLN A 916 -18.20 -24.64 16.09
C GLN A 916 -18.22 -25.41 17.42
N GLN A 917 -17.85 -26.69 17.41
CA GLN A 917 -17.73 -27.49 18.63
C GLN A 917 -16.38 -27.21 19.32
N LYS A 918 -16.42 -26.83 20.60
CA LYS A 918 -15.27 -26.60 21.46
C LYS A 918 -15.27 -27.62 22.59
N GLN A 919 -14.20 -28.40 22.67
CA GLN A 919 -13.99 -29.35 23.76
C GLN A 919 -13.61 -28.61 25.05
N GLY A 920 -14.19 -28.98 26.19
CA GLY A 920 -13.82 -28.43 27.50
C GLY A 920 -12.77 -29.23 28.25
N ASP A 921 -12.29 -28.66 29.36
CA ASP A 921 -11.30 -29.29 30.23
C ASP A 921 -11.95 -30.26 31.23
N HIS A 922 -11.14 -31.15 31.80
CA HIS A 922 -11.59 -32.09 32.83
C HIS A 922 -11.46 -31.46 34.22
N HIS A 923 -12.56 -31.39 34.97
CA HIS A 923 -12.60 -30.77 36.30
C HIS A 923 -12.75 -31.84 37.37
N GLY A 924 -11.62 -32.33 37.90
CA GLY A 924 -11.54 -33.41 38.89
C GLY A 924 -10.35 -34.36 38.69
N GLY A 925 -10.34 -35.51 39.36
CA GLY A 925 -9.20 -36.44 39.36
C GLY A 925 -9.16 -37.41 38.16
N SER A 926 -7.97 -37.61 37.57
CA SER A 926 -7.78 -38.44 36.35
C SER A 926 -7.37 -39.91 36.59
N THR A 927 -7.22 -40.36 37.84
CA THR A 927 -6.67 -41.69 38.16
C THR A 927 -7.74 -42.69 38.61
N GLY A 928 -7.98 -43.75 37.82
CA GLY A 928 -8.86 -44.88 38.17
C GLY A 928 -9.20 -45.78 36.99
N SER A 929 -9.44 -47.08 37.24
CA SER A 929 -9.78 -48.09 36.23
C SER A 929 -11.09 -47.79 35.48
N ARG A 930 -11.16 -48.29 34.24
CA ARG A 930 -12.05 -47.96 33.11
C ARG A 930 -13.57 -48.16 33.30
N GLU A 931 -14.10 -48.15 34.51
CA GLU A 931 -15.54 -48.32 34.73
C GLU A 931 -16.30 -46.97 34.75
N SER A 932 -17.17 -46.86 33.74
CA SER A 932 -18.31 -45.94 33.51
C SER A 932 -18.11 -44.42 33.63
N GLU A 933 -17.40 -43.82 32.66
CA GLU A 933 -17.70 -42.44 32.24
C GLU A 933 -19.09 -42.43 31.56
N ARG A 934 -19.93 -41.46 31.94
CA ARG A 934 -21.24 -41.27 31.32
C ARG A 934 -21.23 -40.03 30.42
N GLU A 935 -21.48 -40.25 29.14
CA GLU A 935 -21.69 -39.19 28.16
C GLU A 935 -23.19 -38.87 28.00
N ILE A 936 -23.51 -37.59 27.99
CA ILE A 936 -24.83 -37.05 27.66
C ILE A 936 -24.64 -36.13 26.46
N VAL A 937 -25.26 -36.50 25.34
CA VAL A 937 -25.26 -35.69 24.11
C VAL A 937 -26.51 -34.83 24.08
N ILE A 938 -26.32 -33.53 23.90
CA ILE A 938 -27.36 -32.51 23.80
C ILE A 938 -27.54 -32.17 22.31
N ASN A 939 -28.77 -32.30 21.80
CA ASN A 939 -29.08 -31.98 20.40
C ASN A 939 -29.17 -30.46 20.16
N HIS A 940 -28.04 -29.77 20.20
CA HIS A 940 -27.94 -28.33 19.96
C HIS A 940 -28.23 -27.97 18.48
N PRO A 941 -28.94 -26.87 18.16
CA PRO A 941 -29.44 -25.82 19.06
C PRO A 941 -30.84 -26.07 19.64
N ASP A 942 -31.55 -27.12 19.21
CA ASP A 942 -32.96 -27.34 19.57
C ASP A 942 -33.14 -27.78 21.04
N GLU A 943 -32.17 -28.54 21.56
CA GLU A 943 -32.06 -28.95 22.95
C GLU A 943 -31.02 -28.09 23.68
N GLN A 944 -31.41 -27.47 24.79
CA GLN A 944 -30.60 -26.51 25.56
C GLN A 944 -30.69 -26.84 27.04
N VAL A 945 -29.55 -26.86 27.75
CA VAL A 945 -29.51 -27.07 29.20
C VAL A 945 -30.11 -25.85 29.91
N VAL A 946 -31.10 -26.03 30.78
CA VAL A 946 -31.81 -24.92 31.46
C VAL A 946 -31.66 -24.93 32.97
N SER A 947 -31.29 -26.06 33.57
CA SER A 947 -30.99 -26.12 35.00
C SER A 947 -30.13 -27.32 35.37
N VAL A 948 -29.38 -27.17 36.46
CA VAL A 948 -28.66 -28.27 37.12
C VAL A 948 -29.13 -28.38 38.56
N GLU A 949 -29.53 -29.57 38.98
CA GLU A 949 -29.71 -29.91 40.39
C GLU A 949 -28.52 -30.76 40.83
N GLY A 950 -27.97 -30.47 42.01
CA GLY A 950 -26.89 -31.27 42.57
C GLY A 950 -27.10 -31.53 44.05
N TRP A 951 -26.39 -32.52 44.56
CA TRP A 951 -26.34 -32.85 45.98
C TRP A 951 -24.89 -33.01 46.41
N TYR A 952 -24.54 -32.43 47.55
CA TYR A 952 -23.23 -32.61 48.16
C TYR A 952 -23.36 -33.20 49.57
N ASP A 953 -22.38 -34.00 49.95
CA ASP A 953 -22.33 -34.67 51.25
C ASP A 953 -21.70 -33.77 52.34
N PRO A 954 -21.69 -34.18 53.62
CA PRO A 954 -21.06 -33.40 54.70
C PRO A 954 -19.55 -33.16 54.53
N THR A 955 -18.87 -33.88 53.63
CA THR A 955 -17.46 -33.63 53.28
C THR A 955 -17.30 -32.57 52.19
N ASN A 956 -18.42 -31.97 51.74
CA ASN A 956 -18.51 -30.95 50.71
C ASN A 956 -18.00 -31.41 49.33
N VAL A 957 -18.26 -32.68 49.00
CA VAL A 957 -18.06 -33.26 47.66
C VAL A 957 -19.42 -33.46 47.00
N ILE A 958 -19.55 -33.09 45.72
CA ILE A 958 -20.76 -33.36 44.96
C ILE A 958 -20.88 -34.87 44.75
N CYS A 959 -21.99 -35.45 45.20
CA CYS A 959 -22.24 -36.90 45.14
C CYS A 959 -23.36 -37.28 44.16
N ARG A 960 -24.17 -36.31 43.70
CA ARG A 960 -25.23 -36.54 42.71
C ARG A 960 -25.47 -35.30 41.86
N MET A 961 -25.78 -35.49 40.58
CA MET A 961 -26.12 -34.41 39.65
C MET A 961 -27.30 -34.80 38.75
N ARG A 962 -28.11 -33.81 38.39
CA ARG A 962 -29.21 -33.94 37.44
C ARG A 962 -29.25 -32.72 36.54
N PHE A 963 -29.13 -32.94 35.24
CA PHE A 963 -29.24 -31.90 34.23
C PHE A 963 -30.65 -31.91 33.64
N ARG A 964 -31.28 -30.74 33.53
CA ARG A 964 -32.53 -30.59 32.77
C ARG A 964 -32.27 -29.72 31.56
N THR A 965 -32.78 -30.15 30.41
CA THR A 965 -32.87 -29.36 29.19
C THR A 965 -34.29 -28.85 29.00
N ASN A 966 -34.51 -27.99 28.00
CA ASN A 966 -35.85 -27.59 27.55
C ASN A 966 -36.68 -28.78 27.00
N GLN A 967 -36.07 -29.94 26.73
CA GLN A 967 -36.76 -31.10 26.16
C GLN A 967 -36.74 -32.36 27.05
N LYS A 968 -35.66 -32.59 27.81
CA LYS A 968 -35.39 -33.85 28.53
C LYS A 968 -34.79 -33.61 29.91
N ILE A 969 -34.77 -34.66 30.73
CA ILE A 969 -34.11 -34.69 32.03
C ILE A 969 -33.11 -35.84 32.04
N TYR A 970 -31.86 -35.53 32.37
CA TYR A 970 -30.77 -36.49 32.54
C TYR A 970 -30.41 -36.59 34.02
N ASP A 971 -30.78 -37.68 34.66
CA ASP A 971 -30.46 -37.95 36.07
C ASP A 971 -29.20 -38.82 36.14
N ILE A 972 -28.17 -38.35 36.86
CA ILE A 972 -26.94 -39.09 37.12
C ILE A 972 -26.97 -39.53 38.58
N LEU A 973 -27.28 -40.80 38.78
CA LEU A 973 -27.42 -41.44 40.08
C LEU A 973 -26.16 -42.29 40.40
N GLU A 974 -25.93 -42.47 41.70
CA GLU A 974 -24.93 -43.32 42.39
C GLU A 974 -23.64 -42.57 42.80
N ILE A 975 -23.22 -42.52 44.08
CA ILE A 975 -23.35 -43.42 45.25
C ILE A 975 -23.64 -42.59 46.52
N VAL A 976 -24.47 -43.09 47.44
CA VAL A 976 -24.69 -42.48 48.77
C VAL A 976 -23.55 -42.91 49.71
N SER A 977 -22.65 -42.00 50.06
CA SER A 977 -21.70 -42.24 51.13
C SER A 977 -22.44 -42.26 52.49
N ASN A 978 -22.44 -43.43 53.12
CA ASN A 978 -22.64 -43.64 54.56
C ASN A 978 -23.88 -43.02 55.24
N GLY A 979 -25.08 -43.18 54.67
CA GLY A 979 -26.34 -42.95 55.40
C GLY A 979 -26.60 -41.51 55.88
N SER A 980 -25.78 -40.55 55.46
CA SER A 980 -25.96 -39.12 55.71
C SER A 980 -26.87 -38.50 54.65
N ASN A 981 -27.83 -37.66 55.06
CA ASN A 981 -28.70 -36.92 54.13
C ASN A 981 -27.90 -35.84 53.40
N PRO A 982 -27.69 -35.93 52.07
CA PRO A 982 -26.92 -34.94 51.33
C PRO A 982 -27.75 -33.66 51.09
N THR A 983 -27.07 -32.51 51.04
CA THR A 983 -27.73 -31.20 50.85
C THR A 983 -27.97 -30.95 49.37
N LYS A 984 -29.22 -30.64 48.99
CA LYS A 984 -29.61 -30.33 47.60
C LYS A 984 -29.37 -28.85 47.28
N PHE A 985 -28.82 -28.57 46.10
CA PHE A 985 -28.83 -27.24 45.48
C PHE A 985 -29.45 -27.28 44.08
N THR A 986 -29.80 -26.11 43.55
CA THR A 986 -30.35 -25.96 42.20
C THR A 986 -29.82 -24.69 41.57
N LEU A 987 -29.21 -24.83 40.40
CA LEU A 987 -28.82 -23.75 39.51
C LEU A 987 -29.89 -23.63 38.43
N LYS A 988 -30.75 -22.62 38.54
CA LYS A 988 -31.81 -22.33 37.57
C LYS A 988 -32.08 -20.83 37.55
N VAL A 989 -32.23 -20.29 36.36
CA VAL A 989 -32.79 -18.96 36.14
C VAL A 989 -33.97 -19.11 35.19
N GLN A 990 -35.09 -18.42 35.49
CA GLN A 990 -36.29 -18.47 34.65
C GLN A 990 -35.99 -17.90 33.26
N ASP A 991 -36.54 -18.54 32.21
CA ASP A 991 -36.42 -18.15 30.80
C ASP A 991 -34.97 -18.02 30.29
N LYS A 992 -34.04 -18.75 30.90
CA LYS A 992 -32.63 -18.77 30.52
C LYS A 992 -32.08 -20.19 30.35
N LYS A 993 -31.14 -20.34 29.42
CA LYS A 993 -30.30 -21.52 29.22
C LYS A 993 -28.93 -21.33 29.87
N ILE A 994 -28.26 -22.43 30.16
CA ILE A 994 -26.89 -22.48 30.65
C ILE A 994 -25.94 -22.53 29.46
N ILE A 995 -24.94 -21.66 29.50
CA ILE A 995 -23.93 -21.51 28.44
C ILE A 995 -22.50 -21.76 28.92
N GLY A 996 -22.29 -22.01 30.21
CA GLY A 996 -20.96 -22.26 30.76
C GLY A 996 -21.01 -22.67 32.22
N PHE A 997 -19.96 -23.31 32.70
CA PHE A 997 -19.82 -23.77 34.08
C PHE A 997 -18.52 -23.28 34.71
N HIS A 998 -18.53 -23.15 36.03
CA HIS A 998 -17.34 -22.83 36.83
C HIS A 998 -17.46 -23.49 38.21
N GLY A 999 -16.39 -23.59 38.99
CA GLY A 999 -16.46 -24.24 40.30
C GLY A 999 -15.11 -24.50 40.94
N PHE A 1000 -15.11 -25.44 41.88
CA PHE A 1000 -13.90 -25.93 42.53
C PHE A 1000 -13.82 -27.45 42.39
N SER A 1001 -12.63 -27.98 42.13
CA SER A 1001 -12.38 -29.41 42.05
C SER A 1001 -11.02 -29.77 42.62
N SER A 1002 -10.94 -30.93 43.25
CA SER A 1002 -9.70 -31.56 43.71
C SER A 1002 -9.54 -32.90 42.98
N ASN A 1003 -9.31 -34.00 43.72
CA ASN A 1003 -9.47 -35.36 43.17
C ASN A 1003 -10.95 -35.70 42.90
N GLN A 1004 -11.88 -34.85 43.34
CA GLN A 1004 -13.33 -34.96 43.17
C GLN A 1004 -13.90 -33.58 42.81
N LEU A 1005 -15.12 -33.54 42.28
CA LEU A 1005 -15.86 -32.31 42.07
C LEU A 1005 -16.40 -31.77 43.40
N ASN A 1006 -15.91 -30.60 43.81
CA ASN A 1006 -16.27 -30.01 45.10
C ASN A 1006 -17.46 -29.05 44.99
N SER A 1007 -17.50 -28.22 43.95
CA SER A 1007 -18.64 -27.33 43.68
C SER A 1007 -18.81 -27.03 42.20
N ILE A 1008 -20.01 -26.59 41.85
CA ILE A 1008 -20.37 -26.17 40.49
C ILE A 1008 -21.30 -24.95 40.53
N GLY A 1009 -21.02 -23.98 39.67
CA GLY A 1009 -21.80 -22.79 39.33
C GLY A 1009 -22.01 -22.72 37.82
N ALA A 1010 -22.83 -21.77 37.37
CA ALA A 1010 -23.25 -21.73 35.97
C ALA A 1010 -23.48 -20.30 35.47
N TYR A 1011 -23.21 -20.12 34.18
CA TYR A 1011 -23.49 -18.93 33.40
C TYR A 1011 -24.79 -19.09 32.61
N PHE A 1012 -25.70 -18.12 32.72
CA PHE A 1012 -27.04 -18.17 32.11
C PHE A 1012 -27.24 -17.07 31.06
N ALA A 1013 -27.83 -17.43 29.92
CA ALA A 1013 -28.26 -16.53 28.85
C ALA A 1013 -29.75 -16.75 28.48
N PRO A 1014 -30.45 -15.77 27.87
CA PRO A 1014 -31.86 -15.90 27.49
C PRO A 1014 -32.17 -17.15 26.65
N LEU A 1015 -33.27 -17.86 26.93
CA LEU A 1015 -33.72 -19.02 26.16
C LEU A 1015 -34.47 -18.52 24.90
N SER A 1016 -34.06 -18.94 23.70
CA SER A 1016 -34.74 -18.57 22.44
C SER A 1016 -36.14 -19.19 22.38
N SER A 1017 -37.16 -18.41 22.01
CA SER A 1017 -38.50 -18.95 21.76
C SER A 1017 -38.49 -19.75 20.46
N ALA A 1018 -38.55 -21.07 20.54
CA ALA A 1018 -38.64 -21.93 19.37
C ALA A 1018 -39.84 -21.57 18.49
N THR A 1019 -39.59 -21.54 17.19
CA THR A 1019 -40.51 -21.49 16.06
C THR A 1019 -41.81 -22.26 16.32
N THR A 1020 -42.94 -21.56 16.22
CA THR A 1020 -44.25 -22.19 15.97
C THR A 1020 -44.15 -23.00 14.67
N PRO A 1021 -44.58 -24.28 14.65
CA PRO A 1021 -44.55 -25.07 13.43
C PRO A 1021 -45.55 -24.52 12.39
N PRO A 1022 -45.35 -24.80 11.09
CA PRO A 1022 -46.26 -24.36 10.05
C PRO A 1022 -47.66 -24.91 10.29
N ILE A 1023 -48.66 -24.04 10.17
CA ILE A 1023 -50.07 -24.44 10.08
C ILE A 1023 -50.19 -25.30 8.82
N VAL A 1024 -50.32 -26.61 8.99
CA VAL A 1024 -50.85 -27.50 7.96
C VAL A 1024 -52.34 -27.22 7.90
N ASN A 1025 -52.77 -26.48 6.87
CA ASN A 1025 -54.16 -26.48 6.49
C ASN A 1025 -54.51 -27.88 5.95
N PRO A 1026 -55.64 -28.47 6.37
CA PRO A 1026 -56.09 -29.74 5.86
C PRO A 1026 -56.64 -29.54 4.45
N GLU A 1027 -56.02 -30.15 3.44
CA GLU A 1027 -56.67 -30.30 2.14
C GLU A 1027 -57.75 -31.38 2.23
N GLY A 1028 -58.90 -31.08 1.63
CA GLY A 1028 -60.01 -32.01 1.53
C GLY A 1028 -59.70 -33.16 0.58
N ALA A 1029 -59.88 -34.37 1.10
CA ALA A 1029 -60.61 -35.49 0.49
C ALA A 1029 -60.92 -36.52 1.57
#